data_AF-A0A2E1VPX3-F1
#
_entry.id   AF-A0A2E1VPX3-F1
#
_cell.length_a   1.000
_cell.length_b   1.000
_cell.length_c   1.000
_cell.angle_alpha   90.00
_cell.angle_beta   90.00
_cell.angle_gamma   90.00
#
_symmetry.space_group_name_H-M   'P 1'
#
loop_
_entity.id
_entity.type
_entity.pdbx_description
1 polymer ?
#
loop_
_entity_poly.entity_id
_entity_poly.type
_entity_poly.pdbx_seq_one_letter_code
_entity_poly.pdbx_strand_id
1 'polypeptide(L)'
;MIAAALLLAAAQQAEARADWLLAERPYEAEFRVETRGTQTRFVLDNGLVRRTWLAADNLACIGFDNLMTEASMLRAVRPEARLVVEGQELAVGGLVGQPNHAFLTDAWLQEMNADPQAMRFVGWELGEPAERLEWPRIRHHAPDMKWPPPGVAVRFDFEPGLSVARDLLLHSDYARGLLFSDAFAELKQDWTVHASHGDASSAQNEGKAGEIQTAANHAVYLEMAAPEGLGRIEAEISPGTDASASWGPGVAAVFADGRVIKFNLRPGKNGLGVWDGQTERVADGSWPMDRPTRLRIYLEQDRVVCAAMPSYGPGDRGGMWQEIFELPAAGAAPTHVRVGKMDKAGGASGFSEAGPIGRCKIDALTLRGALDESMLAEVQKNDARNGLRVSVHYELYDGIPLIGKRVVVRNAGEKPIELDHLTTETLAVVESSNYVEKREGAVIPQPEHFHVETDYAFGGMVPENAQSQIVHWRPDPEFHTQVNYRKLTPCLLEVAPLHGPDVILEAGDELASWWTFELVHDSSDRERRSLGQRRMYRTLAPWVTENPLILHVVSTDEAVVKRAIDQAAECGFEMLSLSFGSGLNMEDDSEANHAKFRALADYAMERGIHIGGYSLLASRRIQPDSDNAIHVETGKPGGQTFGYAPALASAWGQEYFRKLYAFFENTGFLQFTHDGSYPGDWDAAARPPLQRGYEDSQWVQWNIITEYYRWLRARGAYLRVPDFYYLQGANECGMGYREVNWSLPRAQQVIHTRQNIFDGTWIKTPSMGWMFVPLTQYHGGGAAATIEPLDEHLDHYERMLASNLGLGVQAVYRGHRLYDTARVRDAVKRWVDWFKHYRDILESDVLHLRRADGRELDWMLHVGPTLDLPGMLVVYNPLEVERTRTIRVPLYLTGLDGQVLIESAVGPQIEAARRELQNVSREYEVEIEVTVPAGGMLWCSFRKP
;
A
#
# COMPACT_ATOMS: atom_id res chain seq x y z
N MET A 1 54.58 -3.08 -3.97
CA MET A 1 54.09 -4.11 -3.03
C MET A 1 52.85 -3.66 -2.27
N ILE A 2 52.80 -2.45 -1.69
CA ILE A 2 51.61 -1.96 -0.95
C ILE A 2 50.38 -1.78 -1.88
N ALA A 3 50.54 -1.28 -3.10
CA ALA A 3 49.44 -1.19 -4.08
C ALA A 3 48.94 -2.58 -4.55
N ALA A 4 49.82 -3.57 -4.64
CA ALA A 4 49.44 -4.94 -4.99
C ALA A 4 48.76 -5.66 -3.81
N ALA A 5 49.14 -5.34 -2.57
CA ALA A 5 48.47 -5.83 -1.37
C ALA A 5 47.11 -5.14 -1.14
N LEU A 6 46.95 -3.87 -1.52
CA LEU A 6 45.65 -3.16 -1.54
C LEU A 6 44.74 -3.66 -2.67
N LEU A 7 45.29 -3.99 -3.84
CA LEU A 7 44.55 -4.64 -4.93
C LEU A 7 44.20 -6.09 -4.58
N LEU A 8 45.06 -6.83 -3.89
CA LEU A 8 44.71 -8.17 -3.37
C LEU A 8 43.73 -8.10 -2.21
N ALA A 9 43.80 -7.10 -1.32
CA ALA A 9 42.84 -6.92 -0.23
C ALA A 9 41.48 -6.42 -0.75
N ALA A 10 41.45 -5.57 -1.77
CA ALA A 10 40.22 -5.17 -2.46
C ALA A 10 39.65 -6.32 -3.33
N ALA A 11 40.50 -7.17 -3.91
CA ALA A 11 40.07 -8.39 -4.61
C ALA A 11 39.74 -9.56 -3.67
N GLN A 12 40.20 -9.53 -2.42
CA GLN A 12 39.81 -10.47 -1.35
C GLN A 12 38.58 -9.99 -0.58
N GLN A 13 38.30 -8.68 -0.52
CA GLN A 13 37.02 -8.13 -0.05
C GLN A 13 35.93 -8.17 -1.12
N ALA A 14 36.30 -8.17 -2.39
CA ALA A 14 35.45 -8.58 -3.50
C ALA A 14 35.60 -10.09 -3.75
N GLU A 15 35.33 -10.92 -2.74
CA GLU A 15 34.68 -12.18 -3.07
C GLU A 15 33.45 -11.80 -3.89
N ALA A 16 33.38 -12.23 -5.14
CA ALA A 16 32.26 -11.91 -6.02
C ALA A 16 30.99 -12.36 -5.30
N ARG A 17 30.21 -11.39 -4.79
CA ARG A 17 28.96 -11.68 -4.07
C ARG A 17 28.11 -12.58 -4.96
N ALA A 18 27.72 -13.74 -4.46
CA ALA A 18 26.93 -14.69 -5.24
C ALA A 18 25.63 -14.01 -5.72
N ASP A 19 25.28 -14.14 -7.01
CA ASP A 19 24.04 -13.56 -7.51
C ASP A 19 22.84 -14.23 -6.81
N TRP A 20 22.05 -13.44 -6.07
CA TRP A 20 20.95 -13.95 -5.25
C TRP A 20 19.84 -14.62 -6.06
N LEU A 21 19.74 -14.38 -7.37
CA LEU A 21 18.81 -15.07 -8.27
C LEU A 21 19.26 -16.49 -8.65
N LEU A 22 20.51 -16.87 -8.38
CA LEU A 22 21.06 -18.21 -8.63
C LEU A 22 20.89 -19.15 -7.40
N ALA A 23 21.35 -20.39 -7.53
CA ALA A 23 21.12 -21.46 -6.57
C ALA A 23 21.90 -21.33 -5.24
N GLU A 24 23.03 -20.62 -5.22
CA GLU A 24 23.85 -20.47 -4.01
C GLU A 24 23.21 -19.44 -3.06
N ARG A 25 22.85 -19.88 -1.85
CA ARG A 25 22.12 -19.10 -0.84
C ARG A 25 22.96 -18.80 0.41
N PRO A 26 24.02 -17.98 0.34
CA PRO A 26 24.75 -17.55 1.53
C PRO A 26 24.06 -16.41 2.31
N TYR A 27 22.81 -16.08 1.99
CA TYR A 27 22.10 -14.90 2.46
C TYR A 27 21.03 -15.29 3.49
N GLU A 28 21.43 -15.41 4.75
CA GLU A 28 20.54 -15.70 5.89
C GLU A 28 20.21 -14.40 6.63
N ALA A 29 18.93 -14.22 6.99
CA ALA A 29 18.48 -13.09 7.77
C ALA A 29 19.00 -13.17 9.21
N GLU A 30 19.42 -12.04 9.76
CA GLU A 30 19.90 -11.88 11.11
C GLU A 30 19.38 -10.57 11.72
N PHE A 31 19.22 -10.58 13.05
CA PHE A 31 18.94 -9.39 13.83
C PHE A 31 20.05 -9.16 14.84
N ARG A 32 20.66 -7.98 14.82
CA ARG A 32 21.74 -7.60 15.72
C ARG A 32 21.35 -6.40 16.56
N VAL A 33 21.77 -6.44 17.82
CA VAL A 33 21.65 -5.33 18.77
C VAL A 33 23.05 -4.79 19.05
N GLU A 34 23.29 -3.55 18.65
CA GLU A 34 24.59 -2.89 18.79
C GLU A 34 24.48 -1.71 19.77
N THR A 35 25.02 -1.86 20.98
CA THR A 35 25.01 -0.80 21.98
C THR A 35 26.35 -0.06 22.00
N ARG A 36 26.32 1.27 21.87
CA ARG A 36 27.48 2.17 22.02
C ARG A 36 27.13 3.30 22.97
N GLY A 37 27.64 3.24 24.21
CA GLY A 37 27.29 4.22 25.24
C GLY A 37 25.82 4.08 25.64
N THR A 38 25.06 5.18 25.57
CA THR A 38 23.61 5.20 25.86
C THR A 38 22.73 4.89 24.64
N GLN A 39 23.32 4.81 23.45
CA GLN A 39 22.60 4.55 22.20
C GLN A 39 22.61 3.05 21.88
N THR A 40 21.44 2.53 21.50
CA THR A 40 21.29 1.16 21.00
C THR A 40 20.81 1.20 19.56
N ARG A 41 21.51 0.50 18.66
CA ARG A 41 21.08 0.30 17.29
C ARG A 41 20.52 -1.12 17.13
N PHE A 42 19.41 -1.24 16.44
CA PHE A 42 18.82 -2.50 16.01
C PHE A 42 19.05 -2.63 14.51
N VAL A 43 19.61 -3.76 14.07
CA VAL A 43 20.00 -3.97 12.68
C VAL A 43 19.38 -5.28 12.19
N LEU A 44 18.50 -5.19 11.19
CA LEU A 44 17.93 -6.33 10.48
C LEU A 44 18.63 -6.42 9.11
N ASP A 45 19.30 -7.54 8.84
CA ASP A 45 20.23 -7.70 7.71
C ASP A 45 20.17 -9.13 7.17
N ASN A 46 20.29 -9.36 5.86
CA ASN A 46 20.42 -10.70 5.28
C ASN A 46 21.56 -10.81 4.26
N GLY A 47 22.47 -9.85 4.30
CA GLY A 47 23.52 -9.65 3.32
C GLY A 47 23.06 -8.93 2.06
N LEU A 48 21.76 -8.91 1.70
CA LEU A 48 21.24 -8.26 0.49
C LEU A 48 20.64 -6.87 0.75
N VAL A 49 19.90 -6.75 1.86
CA VAL A 49 19.25 -5.52 2.31
C VAL A 49 19.46 -5.37 3.81
N ARG A 50 19.55 -4.11 4.28
CA ARG A 50 19.65 -3.79 5.70
C ARG A 50 18.66 -2.71 6.09
N ARG A 51 18.02 -2.91 7.24
CA ARG A 51 17.21 -1.89 7.92
C ARG A 51 17.79 -1.63 9.31
N THR A 52 17.95 -0.35 9.67
CA THR A 52 18.59 0.05 10.92
C THR A 52 17.72 1.03 11.69
N TRP A 53 17.51 0.75 12.98
CA TRP A 53 16.84 1.65 13.91
C TRP A 53 17.79 2.10 15.01
N LEU A 54 17.58 3.32 15.49
CA LEU A 54 18.25 3.87 16.67
C LEU A 54 17.22 4.02 17.79
N ALA A 55 17.49 3.39 18.93
CA ALA A 55 16.84 3.72 20.19
C ALA A 55 17.67 4.79 20.91
N ALA A 56 17.14 6.01 20.88
CA ALA A 56 17.62 7.18 21.62
C ALA A 56 16.48 7.70 22.51
N ASP A 57 16.01 8.94 22.33
CA ASP A 57 14.82 9.49 23.01
C ASP A 57 13.52 8.76 22.63
N ASN A 58 13.52 8.09 21.48
CA ASN A 58 12.51 7.15 21.00
C ASN A 58 13.16 6.21 19.97
N LEU A 59 12.40 5.26 19.40
CA LEU A 59 12.88 4.41 18.31
C LEU A 59 12.64 5.07 16.95
N ALA A 60 13.68 5.21 16.14
CA ALA A 60 13.58 5.74 14.79
C ALA A 60 14.36 4.91 13.79
N CYS A 61 13.75 4.63 12.64
CA CYS A 61 14.43 4.12 11.47
C CYS A 61 15.41 5.17 10.92
N ILE A 62 16.70 4.84 10.96
CA ILE A 62 17.79 5.72 10.52
C ILE A 62 18.53 5.19 9.29
N GLY A 63 18.21 3.98 8.82
CA GLY A 63 18.85 3.39 7.65
C GLY A 63 17.95 2.40 6.94
N PHE A 64 17.93 2.49 5.62
CA PHE A 64 17.37 1.48 4.72
C PHE A 64 18.31 1.36 3.52
N ASP A 65 19.15 0.34 3.54
CA ASP A 65 20.33 0.25 2.69
C ASP A 65 20.22 -0.95 1.76
N ASN A 66 20.42 -0.68 0.47
CA ASN A 66 20.56 -1.69 -0.56
C ASN A 66 22.02 -2.16 -0.59
N LEU A 67 22.31 -3.28 0.08
CA LEU A 67 23.68 -3.77 0.17
C LEU A 67 24.18 -4.29 -1.18
N MET A 68 23.30 -4.58 -2.15
CA MET A 68 23.69 -5.06 -3.48
C MET A 68 24.26 -3.93 -4.36
N THR A 69 23.85 -2.68 -4.11
CA THR A 69 24.30 -1.48 -4.84
C THR A 69 25.09 -0.50 -3.97
N GLU A 70 25.24 -0.78 -2.68
CA GLU A 70 25.82 0.10 -1.66
C GLU A 70 25.06 1.44 -1.47
N ALA A 71 23.84 1.53 -2.00
CA ALA A 71 23.03 2.74 -1.93
C ALA A 71 22.18 2.77 -0.66
N SER A 72 22.15 3.94 0.00
CA SER A 72 21.12 4.22 1.00
C SER A 72 19.86 4.74 0.33
N MET A 73 18.71 4.16 0.66
CA MET A 73 17.42 4.53 0.09
C MET A 73 16.65 5.53 0.97
N LEU A 74 17.06 5.70 2.23
CA LEU A 74 16.42 6.59 3.19
C LEU A 74 17.16 7.94 3.25
N ARG A 75 16.43 9.05 3.13
CA ARG A 75 17.00 10.41 3.24
C ARG A 75 16.64 11.13 4.54
N ALA A 76 15.55 10.75 5.21
CA ALA A 76 15.13 11.39 6.44
C ALA A 76 14.33 10.45 7.35
N VAL A 77 14.34 10.75 8.65
CA VAL A 77 13.57 10.01 9.66
C VAL A 77 12.09 10.34 9.54
N ARG A 78 11.24 9.32 9.67
CA ARG A 78 9.78 9.43 9.75
C ARG A 78 9.29 8.52 10.89
N PRO A 79 8.06 8.73 11.41
CA PRO A 79 7.46 7.78 12.35
C PRO A 79 7.36 6.38 11.74
N GLU A 80 7.46 5.35 12.58
CA GLU A 80 7.31 3.96 12.17
C GLU A 80 5.88 3.64 11.72
N ALA A 81 4.89 4.36 12.25
CA ALA A 81 3.51 4.32 11.81
C ALA A 81 2.81 5.62 12.23
N ARG A 82 1.61 5.86 11.70
CA ARG A 82 0.70 6.91 12.19
C ARG A 82 -0.68 6.33 12.39
N LEU A 83 -1.34 6.71 13.47
CA LEU A 83 -2.73 6.34 13.75
C LEU A 83 -3.55 7.62 13.85
N VAL A 84 -4.81 7.55 13.45
CA VAL A 84 -5.82 8.52 13.89
C VAL A 84 -6.75 7.78 14.83
N VAL A 85 -6.76 8.20 16.10
CA VAL A 85 -7.57 7.60 17.16
C VAL A 85 -8.44 8.68 17.78
N GLU A 86 -9.75 8.47 17.80
CA GLU A 86 -10.74 9.47 18.24
C GLU A 86 -10.56 10.82 17.50
N GLY A 87 -10.30 10.74 16.19
CA GLY A 87 -10.02 11.88 15.32
C GLY A 87 -8.68 12.57 15.57
N GLN A 88 -7.77 12.00 16.37
CA GLN A 88 -6.48 12.60 16.72
C GLN A 88 -5.32 11.79 16.18
N GLU A 89 -4.42 12.47 15.47
CA GLU A 89 -3.23 11.82 14.91
C GLU A 89 -2.18 11.54 16.01
N LEU A 90 -1.62 10.33 15.99
CA LEU A 90 -0.56 9.85 16.86
C LEU A 90 0.57 9.27 16.00
N ALA A 91 1.75 9.86 16.09
CA ALA A 91 2.97 9.29 15.52
C ALA A 91 3.47 8.12 16.39
N VAL A 92 3.95 7.05 15.77
CA VAL A 92 4.55 5.91 16.46
C VAL A 92 6.06 5.95 16.30
N GLY A 93 6.79 6.14 17.40
CA GLY A 93 8.24 6.26 17.31
C GLY A 93 8.69 7.55 16.61
N GLY A 94 9.80 7.47 15.90
CA GLY A 94 10.40 8.56 15.14
C GLY A 94 11.16 9.57 16.01
N LEU A 95 11.85 10.47 15.30
CA LEU A 95 12.57 11.62 15.87
C LEU A 95 12.29 12.85 15.00
N VAL A 96 12.28 14.02 15.62
CA VAL A 96 12.08 15.33 14.99
C VAL A 96 13.30 16.22 15.18
N GLY A 97 13.37 17.32 14.40
CA GLY A 97 14.48 18.28 14.45
C GLY A 97 15.59 18.02 13.44
N GLN A 98 15.36 17.17 12.42
CA GLN A 98 16.30 17.00 11.32
C GLN A 98 16.44 18.33 10.54
N PRO A 99 17.65 18.91 10.40
CA PRO A 99 17.80 20.24 9.81
C PRO A 99 17.66 20.25 8.28
N ASN A 100 17.89 19.11 7.62
CA ASN A 100 17.77 18.96 6.17
C ASN A 100 17.27 17.55 5.85
N HIS A 101 16.21 17.43 5.05
CA HIS A 101 15.56 16.16 4.70
C HIS A 101 16.07 15.54 3.39
N ALA A 102 17.17 16.04 2.83
CA ALA A 102 17.81 15.49 1.64
C ALA A 102 18.76 14.31 1.92
N PHE A 103 19.29 14.23 3.15
CA PHE A 103 20.20 13.18 3.62
C PHE A 103 20.16 13.15 5.15
N LEU A 104 20.73 12.11 5.76
CA LEU A 104 20.81 11.94 7.21
C LEU A 104 22.26 11.75 7.64
N THR A 105 22.64 12.31 8.80
CA THR A 105 23.99 12.16 9.35
C THR A 105 23.95 11.73 10.81
N ASP A 106 24.96 10.97 11.25
CA ASP A 106 25.10 10.54 12.64
C ASP A 106 25.20 11.71 13.64
N ALA A 107 25.72 12.87 13.21
CA ALA A 107 25.83 14.06 14.05
C ALA A 107 24.45 14.63 14.39
N TRP A 108 23.54 14.72 13.41
CA TRP A 108 22.18 15.23 13.63
C TRP A 108 21.35 14.31 14.50
N LEU A 109 21.55 12.99 14.41
CA LEU A 109 20.85 12.02 15.27
C LEU A 109 21.10 12.26 16.76
N GLN A 110 22.19 12.91 17.15
CA GLN A 110 22.50 13.26 18.54
C GLN A 110 21.76 14.52 19.03
N GLU A 111 21.26 15.35 18.10
CA GLU A 111 20.57 16.61 18.38
C GLU A 111 19.05 16.50 18.17
N MET A 112 18.61 15.46 17.45
CA MET A 112 17.20 15.15 17.21
C MET A 112 16.56 14.57 18.47
N ASN A 113 15.32 14.99 18.73
CA ASN A 113 14.57 14.59 19.92
C ASN A 113 13.29 13.89 19.49
N ALA A 114 12.70 13.13 20.39
CA ALA A 114 11.42 12.52 20.12
C ALA A 114 10.29 13.55 20.23
N ASP A 115 9.34 13.51 19.29
CA ASP A 115 8.14 14.34 19.34
C ASP A 115 7.40 14.10 20.68
N PRO A 116 7.14 15.14 21.49
CA PRO A 116 6.38 15.02 22.74
C PRO A 116 5.05 14.26 22.57
N GLN A 117 4.40 14.37 21.42
CA GLN A 117 3.09 13.76 21.15
C GLN A 117 3.18 12.36 20.55
N ALA A 118 4.38 11.88 20.19
CA ALA A 118 4.56 10.52 19.67
C ALA A 118 4.46 9.44 20.76
N MET A 119 3.96 8.28 20.36
CA MET A 119 4.04 7.05 21.15
C MET A 119 5.50 6.65 21.37
N ARG A 120 5.80 6.20 22.58
CA ARG A 120 7.14 5.89 23.07
C ARG A 120 7.44 4.42 22.91
N PHE A 121 8.62 4.13 22.41
CA PHE A 121 9.19 2.79 22.39
C PHE A 121 9.34 2.24 23.81
N VAL A 122 8.77 1.07 24.08
CA VAL A 122 8.79 0.42 25.41
C VAL A 122 9.47 -0.94 25.42
N GLY A 123 9.62 -1.60 24.27
CA GLY A 123 10.23 -2.92 24.22
C GLY A 123 10.26 -3.54 22.84
N TRP A 124 10.96 -4.66 22.72
CA TRP A 124 11.05 -5.41 21.48
C TRP A 124 11.10 -6.91 21.74
N GLU A 125 10.75 -7.71 20.73
CA GLU A 125 10.76 -9.17 20.77
C GLU A 125 11.30 -9.74 19.45
N LEU A 126 12.19 -10.74 19.53
CA LEU A 126 12.69 -11.49 18.38
C LEU A 126 11.85 -12.75 18.18
N GLY A 127 11.60 -13.11 16.93
CA GLY A 127 10.97 -14.36 16.56
C GLY A 127 11.32 -14.77 15.13
N GLU A 128 10.48 -15.65 14.58
CA GLU A 128 10.59 -16.16 13.21
C GLU A 128 9.29 -15.80 12.45
N PRO A 129 9.34 -15.67 11.11
CA PRO A 129 8.15 -15.54 10.29
C PRO A 129 7.12 -16.65 10.58
N ALA A 130 5.88 -16.24 10.86
CA ALA A 130 4.79 -17.17 11.17
C ALA A 130 4.05 -17.64 9.91
N GLU A 131 3.42 -18.81 9.98
CA GLU A 131 2.50 -19.28 8.94
C GLU A 131 1.29 -18.32 8.87
N ARG A 132 1.14 -17.62 7.73
CA ARG A 132 0.06 -16.64 7.54
C ARG A 132 -1.24 -17.26 7.06
N LEU A 133 -1.15 -18.34 6.30
CA LEU A 133 -2.27 -19.10 5.73
C LEU A 133 -1.92 -20.58 5.77
N GLU A 134 -2.88 -21.41 6.15
CA GLU A 134 -2.74 -22.86 6.05
C GLU A 134 -2.64 -23.29 4.59
N TRP A 135 -1.65 -24.12 4.27
CA TRP A 135 -1.48 -24.68 2.93
C TRP A 135 -1.32 -26.20 2.98
N PRO A 136 -2.39 -26.98 2.73
CA PRO A 136 -2.37 -28.45 2.88
C PRO A 136 -1.51 -29.24 1.88
N ARG A 137 -0.94 -28.60 0.85
CA ARG A 137 -0.06 -29.22 -0.17
C ARG A 137 -0.60 -30.53 -0.79
N ILE A 138 -1.88 -30.55 -1.14
CA ILE A 138 -2.55 -31.74 -1.72
C ILE A 138 -2.43 -31.83 -3.25
N ARG A 139 -1.62 -30.96 -3.88
CA ARG A 139 -1.38 -30.93 -5.32
C ARG A 139 0.11 -30.79 -5.61
N HIS A 140 0.49 -31.13 -6.84
CA HIS A 140 1.80 -30.74 -7.37
C HIS A 140 1.94 -29.21 -7.30
N HIS A 141 3.13 -28.79 -6.91
CA HIS A 141 3.58 -27.43 -6.75
C HIS A 141 5.09 -27.41 -7.00
N ALA A 142 5.68 -26.22 -7.10
CA ALA A 142 7.13 -26.11 -7.34
C ALA A 142 7.92 -26.87 -6.25
N PRO A 143 9.00 -27.59 -6.61
CA PRO A 143 9.81 -28.32 -5.64
C PRO A 143 10.45 -27.38 -4.61
N ASP A 144 10.74 -27.92 -3.42
CA ASP A 144 11.46 -27.24 -2.32
C ASP A 144 10.84 -25.94 -1.78
N MET A 145 9.54 -25.71 -2.02
CA MET A 145 8.83 -24.58 -1.42
C MET A 145 8.81 -24.70 0.11
N LYS A 146 9.33 -23.67 0.78
CA LYS A 146 9.33 -23.55 2.24
C LYS A 146 8.19 -22.65 2.69
N TRP A 147 7.34 -23.16 3.58
CA TRP A 147 6.24 -22.41 4.18
C TRP A 147 6.07 -22.83 5.65
N PRO A 148 6.07 -21.88 6.60
CA PRO A 148 6.36 -20.44 6.42
C PRO A 148 7.77 -20.19 5.84
N PRO A 149 8.01 -19.04 5.20
CA PRO A 149 9.31 -18.73 4.63
C PRO A 149 10.35 -18.54 5.76
N PRO A 150 11.56 -19.07 5.62
CA PRO A 150 12.60 -18.86 6.63
C PRO A 150 13.09 -17.41 6.64
N GLY A 151 13.48 -16.93 7.81
CA GLY A 151 13.92 -15.56 8.03
C GLY A 151 13.88 -15.18 9.51
N VAL A 152 13.93 -13.88 9.77
CA VAL A 152 13.88 -13.30 11.11
C VAL A 152 12.71 -12.34 11.23
N ALA A 153 11.97 -12.42 12.33
CA ALA A 153 10.92 -11.48 12.68
C ALA A 153 11.33 -10.67 13.91
N VAL A 154 11.05 -9.37 13.91
CA VAL A 154 11.21 -8.50 15.10
C VAL A 154 9.96 -7.68 15.32
N ARG A 155 9.50 -7.59 16.56
CA ARG A 155 8.40 -6.71 17.00
C ARG A 155 8.97 -5.58 17.84
N PHE A 156 8.57 -4.34 17.56
CA PHE A 156 8.80 -3.17 18.40
C PHE A 156 7.48 -2.69 19.00
N ASP A 157 7.44 -2.48 20.31
CA ASP A 157 6.25 -2.13 21.07
C ASP A 157 6.28 -0.67 21.50
N PHE A 158 5.13 0.00 21.39
CA PHE A 158 4.94 1.42 21.67
C PHE A 158 3.70 1.69 22.51
N GLU A 159 3.79 2.67 23.41
CA GLU A 159 2.70 3.13 24.28
C GLU A 159 2.59 4.67 24.25
N PRO A 160 1.41 5.27 24.49
CA PRO A 160 1.25 6.73 24.52
C PRO A 160 2.18 7.40 25.53
N GLY A 161 2.79 8.53 25.14
CA GLY A 161 3.56 9.36 26.07
C GLY A 161 2.67 10.12 27.06
N LEU A 162 3.20 10.44 28.25
CA LEU A 162 2.51 11.17 29.33
C LEU A 162 1.97 12.58 28.93
N SER A 163 2.44 13.14 27.81
CA SER A 163 2.15 14.51 27.33
C SER A 163 0.91 14.63 26.42
N VAL A 164 0.47 13.56 25.77
CA VAL A 164 -0.64 13.61 24.79
C VAL A 164 -1.95 14.06 25.47
N ALA A 165 -2.19 13.66 26.71
CA ALA A 165 -3.36 14.12 27.47
C ALA A 165 -3.27 15.61 27.88
N ARG A 166 -2.06 16.15 28.10
CA ARG A 166 -1.87 17.51 28.61
C ARG A 166 -2.06 18.57 27.52
N ASP A 167 -1.50 18.36 26.32
CA ASP A 167 -1.55 19.34 25.21
C ASP A 167 -2.95 19.49 24.61
N LEU A 168 -3.68 18.38 24.44
CA LEU A 168 -5.09 18.42 24.02
C LEU A 168 -5.97 19.22 24.98
N LEU A 169 -5.70 19.12 26.27
CA LEU A 169 -6.45 19.86 27.30
C LEU A 169 -5.98 21.30 27.47
N LEU A 170 -4.69 21.57 27.25
CA LEU A 170 -4.12 22.92 27.22
C LEU A 170 -4.78 23.79 26.17
N HIS A 171 -5.07 23.24 24.99
CA HIS A 171 -5.66 23.97 23.87
C HIS A 171 -7.18 23.80 23.72
N SER A 172 -7.81 22.94 24.54
CA SER A 172 -9.27 22.79 24.56
C SER A 172 -9.99 23.89 25.34
N ASP A 173 -11.23 24.16 24.93
CA ASP A 173 -12.19 24.98 25.67
C ASP A 173 -12.85 24.21 26.82
N TYR A 174 -12.68 22.89 26.88
CA TYR A 174 -13.43 21.98 27.74
C TYR A 174 -13.06 22.15 29.22
N ALA A 175 -11.78 22.35 29.52
CA ALA A 175 -11.27 22.48 30.88
C ALA A 175 -11.21 23.94 31.40
N ARG A 176 -11.84 24.89 30.70
CA ARG A 176 -11.84 26.32 31.06
C ARG A 176 -13.20 26.97 30.85
N GLY A 177 -13.81 27.44 31.94
CA GLY A 177 -15.08 28.17 31.89
C GLY A 177 -14.98 29.45 31.04
N LEU A 178 -16.00 29.73 30.22
CA LEU A 178 -16.12 30.99 29.49
C LEU A 178 -16.38 32.13 30.49
N LEU A 179 -15.48 33.13 30.53
CA LEU A 179 -15.62 34.29 31.41
C LEU A 179 -16.19 35.49 30.66
N PHE A 180 -15.79 35.68 29.39
CA PHE A 180 -16.27 36.77 28.55
C PHE A 180 -16.09 36.43 27.07
N SER A 181 -16.98 36.95 26.22
CA SER A 181 -16.82 36.90 24.77
C SER A 181 -17.40 38.14 24.10
N ASP A 182 -16.73 38.61 23.06
CA ASP A 182 -17.19 39.68 22.19
C ASP A 182 -16.89 39.35 20.73
N ALA A 183 -17.90 39.41 19.87
CA ALA A 183 -17.77 39.23 18.42
C ALA A 183 -17.67 40.57 17.67
N PHE A 184 -17.56 41.69 18.41
CA PHE A 184 -17.44 43.04 17.88
C PHE A 184 -18.52 43.39 16.84
N ALA A 185 -19.75 42.91 17.06
CA ALA A 185 -20.92 43.32 16.25
C ALA A 185 -21.28 44.80 16.51
N GLU A 186 -21.08 45.26 17.74
CA GLU A 186 -21.14 46.66 18.16
C GLU A 186 -20.07 46.91 19.23
N LEU A 187 -19.67 48.17 19.42
CA LEU A 187 -18.69 48.52 20.45
C LEU A 187 -19.42 48.70 21.80
N LYS A 188 -19.37 47.67 22.65
CA LYS A 188 -20.03 47.66 23.97
C LYS A 188 -19.46 48.76 24.88
N GLN A 189 -20.29 49.26 25.80
CA GLN A 189 -19.90 50.32 26.77
C GLN A 189 -18.81 49.89 27.75
N ASP A 190 -18.57 48.59 27.90
CA ASP A 190 -17.53 48.04 28.78
C ASP A 190 -16.11 48.25 28.24
N TRP A 191 -15.97 48.68 26.98
CA TRP A 191 -14.68 48.94 26.34
C TRP A 191 -14.23 50.39 26.50
N THR A 192 -13.02 50.59 27.03
CA THR A 192 -12.32 51.87 26.98
C THR A 192 -11.45 51.93 25.73
N VAL A 193 -11.66 52.93 24.87
CA VAL A 193 -10.88 53.11 23.63
C VAL A 193 -9.66 53.99 23.93
N HIS A 194 -8.48 53.51 23.57
CA HIS A 194 -7.23 54.26 23.64
C HIS A 194 -6.69 54.49 22.23
N ALA A 195 -6.29 55.72 21.92
CA ALA A 195 -5.68 56.07 20.64
C ALA A 195 -4.49 57.02 20.84
N SER A 196 -3.40 56.79 20.11
CA SER A 196 -2.22 57.65 20.15
C SER A 196 -2.43 59.00 19.44
N HIS A 197 -3.44 59.09 18.56
CA HIS A 197 -3.77 60.31 17.80
C HIS A 197 -5.25 60.36 17.41
N GLY A 198 -5.94 61.49 17.62
CA GLY A 198 -7.41 61.57 17.55
C GLY A 198 -8.04 61.73 16.16
N ASP A 199 -7.41 62.45 15.24
CA ASP A 199 -8.13 62.93 14.04
C ASP A 199 -8.20 61.91 12.87
N ALA A 200 -7.40 60.85 12.91
CA ALA A 200 -7.34 59.81 11.87
C ALA A 200 -7.34 58.36 12.39
N SER A 201 -7.44 58.18 13.72
CA SER A 201 -7.42 56.87 14.35
C SER A 201 -8.81 56.51 14.87
N SER A 202 -9.30 55.32 14.51
CA SER A 202 -10.60 54.83 14.97
C SER A 202 -10.54 53.37 15.35
N ALA A 203 -11.27 52.99 16.41
CA ALA A 203 -11.57 51.60 16.77
C ALA A 203 -12.91 51.10 16.17
N GLN A 204 -13.61 51.98 15.45
CA GLN A 204 -14.81 51.69 14.67
C GLN A 204 -14.74 52.45 13.34
N ASN A 205 -14.39 51.75 12.27
CA ASN A 205 -14.32 52.32 10.94
C ASN A 205 -15.53 51.90 10.09
N GLU A 206 -16.10 52.81 9.31
CA GLU A 206 -17.27 52.56 8.44
C GLU A 206 -18.47 51.91 9.17
N GLY A 207 -18.65 52.21 10.47
CA GLY A 207 -19.72 51.65 11.29
C GLY A 207 -19.46 50.24 11.82
N LYS A 208 -18.36 49.59 11.46
CA LYS A 208 -17.99 48.25 11.93
C LYS A 208 -17.16 48.33 13.20
N ALA A 209 -17.70 47.83 14.32
CA ALA A 209 -16.94 47.73 15.56
C ALA A 209 -15.78 46.75 15.40
N GLY A 210 -14.66 47.04 16.06
CA GLY A 210 -13.42 46.24 15.94
C GLY A 210 -12.62 46.48 14.66
N GLU A 211 -13.15 47.19 13.66
CA GLU A 211 -12.37 47.63 12.49
C GLU A 211 -11.52 48.84 12.87
N ILE A 212 -10.22 48.61 13.05
CA ILE A 212 -9.23 49.61 13.46
C ILE A 212 -8.61 50.23 12.21
N GLN A 213 -8.73 51.56 12.09
CA GLN A 213 -8.00 52.35 11.10
C GLN A 213 -7.03 53.27 11.83
N THR A 214 -5.73 53.13 11.58
CA THR A 214 -4.70 54.06 12.07
C THR A 214 -3.39 53.86 11.29
N ALA A 215 -2.42 54.73 11.50
CA ALA A 215 -1.09 54.63 10.92
C ALA A 215 -0.30 53.41 11.44
N ALA A 216 0.63 52.90 10.63
CA ALA A 216 1.39 51.68 10.94
C ALA A 216 2.13 51.73 12.30
N ASN A 217 2.59 52.89 12.75
CA ASN A 217 3.33 53.04 14.01
C ASN A 217 2.53 53.78 15.09
N HIS A 218 1.20 53.77 15.00
CA HIS A 218 0.28 54.36 15.96
C HIS A 218 -0.57 53.29 16.65
N ALA A 219 -1.01 53.58 17.88
CA ALA A 219 -1.77 52.67 18.71
C ALA A 219 -3.26 53.03 18.69
N VAL A 220 -4.11 52.02 18.53
CA VAL A 220 -5.55 52.03 18.79
C VAL A 220 -5.94 50.69 19.37
N TYR A 221 -6.35 50.65 20.63
CA TYR A 221 -6.78 49.42 21.29
C TYR A 221 -7.95 49.66 22.22
N LEU A 222 -8.64 48.56 22.51
CA LEU A 222 -9.75 48.47 23.44
C LEU A 222 -9.24 47.84 24.73
N GLU A 223 -9.58 48.42 25.88
CA GLU A 223 -9.22 47.94 27.21
C GLU A 223 -10.48 47.66 28.03
N MET A 224 -10.46 46.55 28.77
CA MET A 224 -11.48 46.22 29.77
C MET A 224 -10.83 45.65 31.03
N ALA A 225 -11.55 45.69 32.16
CA ALA A 225 -11.13 44.99 33.37
C ALA A 225 -11.04 43.47 33.11
N ALA A 226 -9.97 42.84 33.59
CA ALA A 226 -9.80 41.39 33.48
C ALA A 226 -10.79 40.68 34.42
N PRO A 227 -11.57 39.71 33.93
CA PRO A 227 -12.45 38.90 34.79
C PRO A 227 -11.64 38.13 35.85
N GLU A 228 -12.24 37.92 37.03
CA GLU A 228 -11.63 37.11 38.08
C GLU A 228 -11.38 35.68 37.59
N GLY A 229 -10.21 35.13 37.91
CA GLY A 229 -9.82 33.77 37.49
C GLY A 229 -9.37 33.65 36.04
N LEU A 230 -9.14 34.75 35.32
CA LEU A 230 -8.65 34.75 33.93
C LEU A 230 -7.38 33.91 33.75
N GLY A 231 -7.47 32.88 32.90
CA GLY A 231 -6.36 31.99 32.56
C GLY A 231 -6.05 31.90 31.07
N ARG A 232 -6.93 32.44 30.21
CA ARG A 232 -6.70 32.50 28.77
C ARG A 232 -7.33 33.73 28.14
N ILE A 233 -6.55 34.39 27.28
CA ILE A 233 -6.99 35.46 26.38
C ILE A 233 -6.88 34.95 24.96
N GLU A 234 -7.95 35.05 24.17
CA GLU A 234 -7.95 34.67 22.76
C GLU A 234 -8.59 35.75 21.91
N ALA A 235 -7.93 36.17 20.82
CA ALA A 235 -8.55 37.04 19.81
C ALA A 235 -8.38 36.48 18.41
N GLU A 236 -9.42 36.60 17.59
CA GLU A 236 -9.33 36.42 16.14
C GLU A 236 -9.14 37.78 15.48
N ILE A 237 -8.09 37.91 14.67
CA ILE A 237 -7.66 39.17 14.10
C ILE A 237 -7.41 39.01 12.60
N SER A 238 -8.12 39.80 11.80
CA SER A 238 -7.86 39.99 10.38
C SER A 238 -6.80 41.10 10.19
N PRO A 239 -5.62 40.79 9.62
CA PRO A 239 -4.55 41.77 9.45
C PRO A 239 -4.91 42.89 8.46
N GLY A 240 -5.75 42.61 7.46
CA GLY A 240 -6.25 43.59 6.49
C GLY A 240 -5.12 44.25 5.68
N THR A 241 -5.13 45.58 5.61
CA THR A 241 -4.08 46.38 4.95
C THR A 241 -3.12 47.01 5.95
N ASP A 242 -3.10 46.54 7.19
CA ASP A 242 -2.16 47.00 8.19
C ASP A 242 -0.71 46.65 7.77
N ALA A 243 0.21 47.56 8.04
CA ALA A 243 1.63 47.41 7.67
C ALA A 243 2.54 47.50 8.90
N SER A 244 2.00 47.32 10.10
CA SER A 244 2.73 47.48 11.34
C SER A 244 3.78 46.38 11.56
N ALA A 245 4.87 46.75 12.22
CA ALA A 245 5.78 45.81 12.87
C ALA A 245 5.44 45.72 14.37
N SER A 246 6.18 46.42 15.23
CA SER A 246 5.96 46.40 16.68
C SER A 246 4.61 46.98 17.12
N TRP A 247 3.91 47.75 16.29
CA TRP A 247 2.59 48.34 16.60
C TRP A 247 1.39 47.49 16.12
N GLY A 248 1.65 46.28 15.63
CA GLY A 248 0.61 45.48 15.00
C GLY A 248 -0.50 45.02 15.94
N PRO A 249 -1.62 44.56 15.38
CA PRO A 249 -2.80 44.21 16.15
C PRO A 249 -2.57 42.92 16.94
N GLY A 250 -3.02 42.90 18.19
CA GLY A 250 -2.79 41.79 19.09
C GLY A 250 -3.65 41.83 20.35
N VAL A 251 -3.26 41.02 21.32
CA VAL A 251 -3.85 40.95 22.67
C VAL A 251 -2.79 41.22 23.73
N ALA A 252 -3.18 41.75 24.88
CA ALA A 252 -2.29 41.90 26.01
C ALA A 252 -2.97 41.68 27.37
N ALA A 253 -2.20 41.13 28.30
CA ALA A 253 -2.51 41.03 29.72
C ALA A 253 -1.76 42.14 30.48
N VAL A 254 -2.49 42.94 31.26
CA VAL A 254 -1.93 44.06 32.04
C VAL A 254 -1.98 43.72 33.52
N PHE A 255 -0.90 43.95 34.25
CA PHE A 255 -0.76 43.58 35.67
C PHE A 255 -0.74 44.82 36.58
N ALA A 256 -1.04 44.62 37.87
CA ALA A 256 -1.12 45.70 38.85
C ALA A 256 0.21 46.44 39.09
N ASP A 257 1.33 45.76 38.84
CA ASP A 257 2.69 46.32 38.91
C ASP A 257 3.07 47.17 37.68
N GLY A 258 2.14 47.32 36.71
CA GLY A 258 2.35 48.05 35.46
C GLY A 258 3.01 47.22 34.36
N ARG A 259 3.36 45.96 34.61
CA ARG A 259 3.86 45.05 33.58
C ARG A 259 2.75 44.74 32.57
N VAL A 260 3.15 44.55 31.31
CA VAL A 260 2.26 44.14 30.22
C VAL A 260 2.92 42.97 29.51
N ILE A 261 2.14 41.92 29.25
CA ILE A 261 2.52 40.87 28.30
C ILE A 261 1.64 41.05 27.07
N LYS A 262 2.26 41.33 25.92
CA LYS A 262 1.55 41.58 24.66
C LYS A 262 1.97 40.55 23.63
N PHE A 263 0.99 39.99 22.90
CA PHE A 263 1.21 39.09 21.78
C PHE A 263 0.46 39.60 20.55
N ASN A 264 1.16 39.81 19.43
CA ASN A 264 0.61 40.52 18.28
C ASN A 264 1.07 39.98 16.92
N LEU A 265 0.23 40.23 15.91
CA LEU A 265 0.59 40.13 14.50
C LEU A 265 1.58 41.24 14.13
N ARG A 266 2.47 40.97 13.19
CA ARG A 266 3.39 41.93 12.57
C ARG A 266 3.18 41.93 11.06
N PRO A 267 2.05 42.50 10.55
CA PRO A 267 1.69 42.41 9.14
C PRO A 267 2.78 42.92 8.17
N GLY A 268 3.49 44.01 8.53
CA GLY A 268 4.59 44.54 7.72
C GLY A 268 5.86 43.67 7.68
N LYS A 269 5.88 42.55 8.42
CA LYS A 269 7.00 41.61 8.54
C LYS A 269 6.61 40.15 8.28
N ASN A 270 5.36 39.87 7.92
CA ASN A 270 4.83 38.51 7.76
C ASN A 270 5.14 37.61 8.97
N GLY A 271 4.92 38.12 10.18
CA GLY A 271 5.33 37.44 11.40
C GLY A 271 4.51 37.74 12.66
N LEU A 272 5.00 37.23 13.79
CA LEU A 272 4.41 37.39 15.11
C LEU A 272 5.41 38.02 16.08
N GLY A 273 4.92 38.73 17.09
CA GLY A 273 5.74 39.36 18.12
C GLY A 273 5.17 39.15 19.51
N VAL A 274 6.05 39.08 20.51
CA VAL A 274 5.68 39.11 21.92
C VAL A 274 6.53 40.12 22.67
N TRP A 275 5.90 40.91 23.55
CA TRP A 275 6.57 41.68 24.57
C TRP A 275 6.39 40.96 25.90
N ASP A 276 7.49 40.56 26.53
CA ASP A 276 7.49 39.74 27.75
C ASP A 276 7.39 40.57 29.06
N GLY A 277 7.25 41.88 28.93
CA GLY A 277 7.31 42.84 30.03
C GLY A 277 8.62 43.63 30.09
N GLN A 278 9.67 43.18 29.41
CA GLN A 278 10.99 43.81 29.39
C GLN A 278 11.58 43.95 27.98
N THR A 279 11.40 42.94 27.13
CA THR A 279 11.96 42.87 25.79
C THR A 279 10.96 42.33 24.77
N GLU A 280 11.18 42.69 23.50
CA GLU A 280 10.37 42.21 22.38
C GLU A 280 11.10 41.03 21.72
N ARG A 281 10.40 39.91 21.54
CA ARG A 281 10.82 38.76 20.75
C ARG A 281 9.94 38.66 19.51
N VAL A 282 10.51 38.23 18.39
CA VAL A 282 9.84 38.21 17.08
C VAL A 282 10.07 36.90 16.34
N ALA A 283 9.09 36.50 15.53
CA ALA A 283 9.13 35.40 14.59
C ALA A 283 8.67 35.92 13.23
N ASP A 284 9.56 36.60 12.51
CA ASP A 284 9.27 37.25 11.21
C ASP A 284 9.37 36.26 10.04
N GLY A 285 8.64 36.51 8.94
CA GLY A 285 8.69 35.75 7.68
C GLY A 285 8.05 34.35 7.69
N SER A 286 7.47 33.93 8.81
CA SER A 286 6.98 32.55 9.04
C SER A 286 5.46 32.44 9.18
N TRP A 287 4.71 33.54 9.11
CA TRP A 287 3.27 33.54 9.35
C TRP A 287 2.45 34.12 8.19
N PRO A 288 1.37 33.46 7.74
CA PRO A 288 0.50 33.98 6.68
C PRO A 288 -0.27 35.23 7.13
N MET A 289 -0.26 36.27 6.31
CA MET A 289 -0.98 37.54 6.54
C MET A 289 -2.12 37.78 5.54
N ASP A 290 -2.41 36.79 4.70
CA ASP A 290 -3.49 36.83 3.70
C ASP A 290 -4.86 36.40 4.25
N ARG A 291 -4.92 36.00 5.53
CA ARG A 291 -6.10 35.47 6.21
C ARG A 291 -6.14 35.85 7.70
N PRO A 292 -7.29 35.71 8.38
CA PRO A 292 -7.37 35.97 9.82
C PRO A 292 -6.48 35.00 10.63
N THR A 293 -6.04 35.45 11.80
CA THR A 293 -5.26 34.65 12.74
C THR A 293 -5.89 34.70 14.12
N ARG A 294 -6.03 33.54 14.75
CA ARG A 294 -6.38 33.43 16.17
C ARG A 294 -5.11 33.46 17.00
N LEU A 295 -5.02 34.41 17.93
CA LEU A 295 -3.93 34.56 18.89
C LEU A 295 -4.41 34.15 20.27
N ARG A 296 -3.59 33.43 21.03
CA ARG A 296 -3.85 33.03 22.42
C ARG A 296 -2.70 33.42 23.33
N ILE A 297 -3.03 33.88 24.54
CA ILE A 297 -2.14 33.95 25.69
C ILE A 297 -2.73 33.04 26.78
N TYR A 298 -2.00 32.02 27.19
CA TYR A 298 -2.30 31.20 28.36
C TYR A 298 -1.52 31.72 29.57
N LEU A 299 -2.21 31.96 30.68
CA LEU A 299 -1.63 32.41 31.95
C LEU A 299 -1.62 31.22 32.91
N GLU A 300 -0.55 30.43 32.84
CA GLU A 300 -0.37 29.22 33.67
C GLU A 300 0.34 29.58 34.98
N GLN A 301 0.32 28.64 35.95
CA GLN A 301 0.95 28.86 37.25
C GLN A 301 2.47 28.97 37.15
N ASP A 302 3.08 28.23 36.23
CA ASP A 302 4.53 28.07 36.04
C ASP A 302 5.08 28.81 34.81
N ARG A 303 4.23 29.19 33.85
CA ARG A 303 4.63 29.87 32.61
C ARG A 303 3.52 30.70 31.97
N VAL A 304 3.88 31.44 30.92
CA VAL A 304 2.94 32.08 30.00
C VAL A 304 3.23 31.60 28.58
N VAL A 305 2.21 31.11 27.89
CA VAL A 305 2.34 30.56 26.53
C VAL A 305 1.57 31.42 25.54
N CYS A 306 2.23 31.82 24.45
CA CYS A 306 1.63 32.54 23.34
C CYS A 306 1.51 31.62 22.13
N ALA A 307 0.28 31.30 21.71
CA ALA A 307 0.02 30.39 20.60
C ALA A 307 -0.81 31.05 19.51
N ALA A 308 -0.58 30.67 18.24
CA ALA A 308 -1.31 31.20 17.11
C ALA A 308 -1.83 30.10 16.19
N MET A 309 -2.89 30.39 15.44
CA MET A 309 -3.48 29.50 14.45
C MET A 309 -4.07 30.32 13.28
N PRO A 310 -3.73 30.02 12.01
CA PRO A 310 -4.41 30.62 10.87
C PRO A 310 -5.89 30.19 10.83
N SER A 311 -6.79 31.11 10.52
CA SER A 311 -8.23 30.85 10.40
C SER A 311 -8.65 30.91 8.92
N TYR A 312 -9.44 29.94 8.45
CA TYR A 312 -9.98 29.94 7.08
C TYR A 312 -11.42 30.49 6.99
N GLY A 313 -11.96 31.03 8.09
CA GLY A 313 -13.24 31.75 8.11
C GLY A 313 -13.94 31.72 9.47
N PRO A 314 -15.01 32.53 9.66
CA PRO A 314 -15.74 32.56 10.92
C PRO A 314 -16.40 31.21 11.23
N GLY A 315 -15.99 30.57 12.33
CA GLY A 315 -16.54 29.26 12.77
C GLY A 315 -15.69 28.04 12.38
N ASP A 316 -14.57 28.25 11.70
CA ASP A 316 -13.63 27.18 11.35
C ASP A 316 -12.84 26.68 12.58
N ARG A 317 -12.76 25.36 12.75
CA ARG A 317 -11.91 24.67 13.75
C ARG A 317 -10.74 23.91 13.09
N GLY A 318 -10.63 23.95 11.76
CA GLY A 318 -9.67 23.20 10.96
C GLY A 318 -8.30 23.89 10.84
N GLY A 319 -7.55 23.89 11.93
CA GLY A 319 -6.14 24.27 11.98
C GLY A 319 -5.48 23.74 13.24
N MET A 320 -4.15 23.52 13.20
CA MET A 320 -3.39 23.16 14.41
C MET A 320 -2.88 24.42 15.10
N TRP A 321 -3.04 24.50 16.42
CA TRP A 321 -2.41 25.53 17.24
C TRP A 321 -0.89 25.34 17.24
N GLN A 322 -0.16 26.44 17.08
CA GLN A 322 1.29 26.46 17.20
C GLN A 322 1.68 27.32 18.40
N GLU A 323 2.45 26.76 19.34
CA GLU A 323 3.09 27.55 20.40
C GLU A 323 4.25 28.34 19.80
N ILE A 324 4.15 29.67 19.86
CA ILE A 324 5.09 30.59 19.21
C ILE A 324 6.13 31.10 20.20
N PHE A 325 5.68 31.42 21.42
CA PHE A 325 6.55 31.91 22.48
C PHE A 325 6.16 31.32 23.83
N GLU A 326 7.16 30.93 24.61
CA GLU A 326 7.05 30.59 26.02
C GLU A 326 7.81 31.61 26.86
N LEU A 327 7.17 32.09 27.93
CA LEU A 327 7.67 33.10 28.86
C LEU A 327 7.59 32.58 30.31
N PRO A 328 8.37 33.12 31.25
CA PRO A 328 8.23 32.82 32.68
C PRO A 328 6.83 33.13 33.21
N ALA A 329 6.44 32.46 34.30
CA ALA A 329 5.16 32.69 34.98
C ALA A 329 4.89 34.18 35.21
N ALA A 330 3.64 34.59 34.99
CA ALA A 330 3.22 35.95 35.30
C ALA A 330 3.36 36.25 36.80
N GLY A 331 3.15 35.27 37.69
CA GLY A 331 3.30 35.44 39.14
C GLY A 331 2.25 36.33 39.80
N ALA A 332 1.31 36.88 39.03
CA ALA A 332 0.16 37.67 39.49
C ALA A 332 -0.98 37.56 38.48
N ALA A 333 -2.22 37.79 38.91
CA ALA A 333 -3.37 37.88 38.01
C ALA A 333 -3.37 39.22 37.25
N PRO A 334 -3.76 39.24 35.96
CA PRO A 334 -3.92 40.49 35.23
C PRO A 334 -5.10 41.28 35.80
N THR A 335 -5.00 42.61 35.77
CA THR A 335 -6.06 43.54 36.13
C THR A 335 -6.87 43.99 34.93
N HIS A 336 -6.27 44.02 33.73
CA HIS A 336 -6.93 44.44 32.49
C HIS A 336 -6.51 43.56 31.31
N VAL A 337 -7.39 43.49 30.31
CA VAL A 337 -7.13 42.89 29.00
C VAL A 337 -7.21 43.98 27.94
N ARG A 338 -6.22 44.00 27.04
CA ARG A 338 -6.21 44.87 25.85
C ARG A 338 -6.32 44.05 24.58
N VAL A 339 -7.01 44.58 23.58
CA VAL A 339 -7.06 44.02 22.23
C VAL A 339 -7.04 45.13 21.18
N GLY A 340 -6.23 45.00 20.15
CA GLY A 340 -6.05 46.01 19.11
C GLY A 340 -4.58 46.31 18.81
N LYS A 341 -4.33 47.45 18.15
CA LYS A 341 -2.98 47.95 17.86
C LYS A 341 -2.41 48.67 19.07
N MET A 342 -1.32 48.16 19.60
CA MET A 342 -0.65 48.71 20.79
C MET A 342 0.81 49.00 20.46
N ASP A 343 1.43 49.95 21.15
CA ASP A 343 2.87 50.18 21.02
C ASP A 343 3.72 48.97 21.42
N LYS A 344 5.04 49.06 21.21
CA LYS A 344 5.98 47.96 21.50
C LYS A 344 5.78 47.35 22.91
N ALA A 345 5.51 48.17 23.92
CA ALA A 345 5.33 47.74 25.30
C ALA A 345 3.86 47.51 25.70
N GLY A 346 2.95 47.52 24.73
CA GLY A 346 1.51 47.31 24.95
C GLY A 346 0.73 48.56 25.37
N GLY A 347 1.31 49.75 25.21
CA GLY A 347 0.71 51.05 25.54
C GLY A 347 0.11 51.81 24.36
N ALA A 348 -0.25 53.08 24.60
CA ALA A 348 -0.91 53.97 23.64
C ALA A 348 0.04 54.98 22.96
N SER A 349 1.36 54.77 23.01
CA SER A 349 2.29 55.71 22.39
C SER A 349 2.34 55.55 20.87
N GLY A 350 2.53 56.65 20.14
CA GLY A 350 2.82 56.65 18.71
C GLY A 350 4.32 56.90 18.47
N PHE A 351 4.86 56.34 17.39
CA PHE A 351 6.21 56.68 16.93
C PHE A 351 6.22 58.04 16.19
N SER A 352 7.36 58.75 16.17
CA SER A 352 7.47 60.05 15.50
C SER A 352 7.22 59.98 13.99
N GLU A 353 7.53 58.83 13.37
CA GLU A 353 7.20 58.53 11.97
C GLU A 353 5.99 57.61 11.93
N ALA A 354 4.84 58.15 11.52
CA ALA A 354 3.55 57.43 11.57
C ALA A 354 3.51 56.18 10.67
N GLY A 355 4.13 56.22 9.48
CA GLY A 355 3.99 55.19 8.46
C GLY A 355 2.65 55.25 7.72
N PRO A 356 2.37 54.31 6.80
CA PRO A 356 1.13 54.31 6.02
C PRO A 356 -0.09 54.04 6.90
N ILE A 357 -1.23 54.64 6.54
CA ILE A 357 -2.53 54.35 7.16
C ILE A 357 -2.99 52.99 6.65
N GLY A 358 -3.28 52.08 7.57
CA GLY A 358 -3.79 50.74 7.30
C GLY A 358 -5.07 50.45 8.05
N ARG A 359 -5.70 49.32 7.71
CA ARG A 359 -6.90 48.80 8.37
C ARG A 359 -6.65 47.37 8.82
N CYS A 360 -7.03 47.04 10.04
CA CYS A 360 -7.14 45.68 10.54
C CYS A 360 -8.47 45.51 11.27
N LYS A 361 -8.88 44.28 11.55
CA LYS A 361 -10.13 44.02 12.26
C LYS A 361 -9.93 43.02 13.38
N ILE A 362 -10.46 43.34 14.55
CA ILE A 362 -10.66 42.37 15.62
C ILE A 362 -12.00 41.71 15.37
N ASP A 363 -11.98 40.44 14.97
CA ASP A 363 -13.18 39.68 14.60
C ASP A 363 -13.86 39.09 15.83
N ALA A 364 -13.09 38.65 16.82
CA ALA A 364 -13.61 38.14 18.09
C ALA A 364 -12.58 38.26 19.21
N LEU A 365 -13.05 38.33 20.45
CA LEU A 365 -12.28 38.13 21.67
C LEU A 365 -13.02 37.15 22.58
N THR A 366 -12.30 36.18 23.14
CA THR A 366 -12.81 35.23 24.12
C THR A 366 -11.85 35.15 25.31
N LEU A 367 -12.38 35.32 26.51
CA LEU A 367 -11.65 35.20 27.78
C LEU A 367 -12.17 33.98 28.53
N ARG A 368 -11.27 33.13 29.01
CA ARG A 368 -11.61 31.92 29.77
C ARG A 368 -10.81 31.80 31.06
N GLY A 369 -11.34 31.04 32.01
CA GLY A 369 -10.71 30.79 33.31
C GLY A 369 -9.38 30.03 33.24
N ALA A 370 -8.71 29.96 34.39
CA ALA A 370 -7.59 29.06 34.63
C ALA A 370 -7.97 27.60 34.37
N LEU A 371 -6.97 26.77 34.09
CA LEU A 371 -7.16 25.34 33.89
C LEU A 371 -7.65 24.69 35.21
N ASP A 372 -8.73 23.93 35.15
CA ASP A 372 -9.20 23.13 36.28
C ASP A 372 -8.35 21.85 36.43
N GLU A 373 -7.44 21.82 37.40
CA GLU A 373 -6.55 20.68 37.66
C GLU A 373 -7.29 19.40 38.09
N SER A 374 -8.48 19.52 38.70
CA SER A 374 -9.28 18.36 39.09
C SER A 374 -9.89 17.68 37.86
N MET A 375 -10.32 18.48 36.88
CA MET A 375 -10.75 17.97 35.58
C MET A 375 -9.57 17.48 34.74
N LEU A 376 -8.37 18.04 34.89
CA LEU A 376 -7.15 17.52 34.24
C LEU A 376 -6.84 16.09 34.72
N ALA A 377 -6.88 15.86 36.03
CA ALA A 377 -6.68 14.54 36.61
C ALA A 377 -7.81 13.56 36.24
N GLU A 378 -9.05 14.03 36.15
CA GLU A 378 -10.19 13.23 35.71
C GLU A 378 -10.13 12.89 34.22
N VAL A 379 -9.72 13.80 33.34
CA VAL A 379 -9.54 13.52 31.91
C VAL A 379 -8.31 12.62 31.68
N GLN A 380 -7.21 12.81 32.39
CA GLN A 380 -6.07 11.88 32.32
C GLN A 380 -6.46 10.48 32.78
N LYS A 381 -7.29 10.37 33.82
CA LYS A 381 -7.84 9.07 34.25
C LYS A 381 -8.83 8.48 33.25
N ASN A 382 -9.53 9.33 32.49
CA ASN A 382 -10.59 8.94 31.57
C ASN A 382 -10.20 8.91 30.10
N ASP A 383 -8.94 9.23 29.73
CA ASP A 383 -8.45 9.20 28.36
C ASP A 383 -8.63 7.79 27.80
N ALA A 384 -9.42 7.68 26.73
CA ALA A 384 -9.74 6.40 26.11
C ALA A 384 -8.49 5.69 25.57
N ARG A 385 -7.40 6.45 25.31
CA ARG A 385 -6.12 5.90 24.85
C ARG A 385 -5.27 5.28 25.97
N ASN A 386 -5.68 5.39 27.23
CA ASN A 386 -5.00 4.69 28.32
C ASN A 386 -5.12 3.17 28.11
N GLY A 387 -3.97 2.51 27.93
CA GLY A 387 -3.93 1.08 27.59
C GLY A 387 -3.86 0.81 26.08
N LEU A 388 -3.84 1.84 25.23
CA LEU A 388 -3.50 1.66 23.81
C LEU A 388 -2.06 1.17 23.70
N ARG A 389 -1.86 0.07 22.97
CA ARG A 389 -0.53 -0.44 22.62
C ARG A 389 -0.45 -0.63 21.12
N VAL A 390 0.66 -0.17 20.55
CA VAL A 390 0.95 -0.37 19.12
C VAL A 390 2.21 -1.21 18.98
N SER A 391 2.12 -2.26 18.20
CA SER A 391 3.23 -3.16 17.91
C SER A 391 3.54 -3.12 16.42
N VAL A 392 4.76 -2.70 16.07
CA VAL A 392 5.27 -2.70 14.70
C VAL A 392 6.08 -3.96 14.48
N HIS A 393 5.62 -4.83 13.59
CA HIS A 393 6.28 -6.08 13.23
C HIS A 393 7.06 -5.91 11.93
N TYR A 394 8.29 -6.39 11.92
CA TYR A 394 9.14 -6.52 10.75
C TYR A 394 9.51 -7.98 10.52
N GLU A 395 9.61 -8.38 9.27
CA GLU A 395 10.18 -9.65 8.84
C GLU A 395 11.22 -9.40 7.75
N LEU A 396 12.35 -10.12 7.82
CA LEU A 396 13.34 -10.19 6.74
C LEU A 396 13.56 -11.65 6.39
N TYR A 397 13.47 -11.97 5.09
CA TYR A 397 13.49 -13.34 4.60
C TYR A 397 14.87 -13.76 4.09
N ASP A 398 15.17 -15.05 4.18
CA ASP A 398 16.42 -15.60 3.66
C ASP A 398 16.45 -15.59 2.13
N GLY A 399 17.61 -15.26 1.56
CA GLY A 399 17.87 -15.42 0.13
C GLY A 399 17.11 -14.47 -0.79
N ILE A 400 16.45 -13.43 -0.26
CA ILE A 400 15.71 -12.45 -1.05
C ILE A 400 15.77 -11.06 -0.37
N PRO A 401 15.99 -9.95 -1.10
CA PRO A 401 16.05 -8.62 -0.51
C PRO A 401 14.65 -8.06 -0.20
N LEU A 402 13.91 -8.75 0.66
CA LEU A 402 12.49 -8.51 0.93
C LEU A 402 12.25 -8.26 2.42
N ILE A 403 11.66 -7.12 2.74
CA ILE A 403 11.21 -6.80 4.11
C ILE A 403 9.69 -6.81 4.14
N GLY A 404 9.10 -7.50 5.12
CA GLY A 404 7.68 -7.38 5.46
C GLY A 404 7.49 -6.48 6.68
N LYS A 405 6.42 -5.68 6.70
CA LYS A 405 6.01 -4.86 7.82
C LYS A 405 4.50 -4.95 8.05
N ARG A 406 4.07 -5.00 9.30
CA ARG A 406 2.67 -4.76 9.69
C ARG A 406 2.57 -4.05 11.04
N VAL A 407 1.42 -3.47 11.31
CA VAL A 407 1.12 -2.81 12.59
C VAL A 407 -0.04 -3.53 13.27
N VAL A 408 0.10 -3.81 14.56
CA VAL A 408 -0.98 -4.32 15.41
C VAL A 408 -1.34 -3.24 16.42
N VAL A 409 -2.61 -2.88 16.48
CA VAL A 409 -3.17 -1.90 17.41
C VAL A 409 -4.03 -2.64 18.42
N ARG A 410 -3.69 -2.57 19.70
CA ARG A 410 -4.40 -3.25 20.77
C ARG A 410 -4.96 -2.26 21.78
N ASN A 411 -6.24 -2.41 22.09
CA ASN A 411 -6.87 -1.69 23.19
C ASN A 411 -6.79 -2.54 24.46
N ALA A 412 -5.77 -2.31 25.30
CA ALA A 412 -5.67 -2.92 26.63
C ALA A 412 -6.32 -2.05 27.73
N GLY A 413 -7.07 -1.02 27.34
CA GLY A 413 -7.84 -0.17 28.24
C GLY A 413 -9.18 -0.77 28.66
N GLU A 414 -9.99 0.01 29.36
CA GLU A 414 -11.33 -0.39 29.84
C GLU A 414 -12.47 0.14 28.97
N LYS A 415 -12.19 1.07 28.06
CA LYS A 415 -13.19 1.75 27.22
C LYS A 415 -12.95 1.43 25.75
N PRO A 416 -13.99 1.38 24.90
CA PRO A 416 -13.81 1.30 23.46
C PRO A 416 -13.04 2.52 22.94
N ILE A 417 -12.28 2.30 21.86
CA ILE A 417 -11.61 3.36 21.10
C ILE A 417 -11.96 3.26 19.62
N GLU A 418 -12.16 4.40 18.98
CA GLU A 418 -12.27 4.50 17.53
C GLU A 418 -10.88 4.66 16.91
N LEU A 419 -10.51 3.73 16.03
CA LEU A 419 -9.34 3.81 15.16
C LEU A 419 -9.82 4.25 13.78
N ASP A 420 -9.84 5.57 13.56
CA ASP A 420 -10.32 6.19 12.32
C ASP A 420 -9.44 5.78 11.12
N HIS A 421 -8.11 5.88 11.28
CA HIS A 421 -7.15 5.71 10.19
C HIS A 421 -5.83 5.11 10.66
N LEU A 422 -5.16 4.37 9.77
CA LEU A 422 -3.88 3.73 10.03
C LEU A 422 -2.94 3.84 8.82
N THR A 423 -1.79 4.48 9.02
CA THR A 423 -0.66 4.47 8.09
C THR A 423 0.41 3.53 8.62
N THR A 424 0.66 2.45 7.88
CA THR A 424 1.61 1.38 8.27
C THR A 424 3.05 1.69 7.92
N GLU A 425 3.29 2.51 6.90
CA GLU A 425 4.64 2.86 6.47
C GLU A 425 4.69 4.29 5.94
N THR A 426 5.77 5.00 6.27
CA THR A 426 6.08 6.33 5.76
C THR A 426 7.59 6.44 5.55
N LEU A 427 8.05 6.39 4.30
CA LEU A 427 9.48 6.48 3.98
C LEU A 427 9.80 7.75 3.21
N ALA A 428 10.72 8.55 3.74
CA ALA A 428 11.37 9.60 2.99
C ALA A 428 12.47 8.95 2.12
N VAL A 429 12.14 8.65 0.87
CA VAL A 429 12.98 7.89 -0.06
C VAL A 429 13.81 8.83 -0.93
N VAL A 430 15.04 8.42 -1.28
CA VAL A 430 15.90 9.15 -2.22
C VAL A 430 15.23 9.21 -3.61
N GLU A 431 15.16 10.41 -4.19
CA GLU A 431 14.57 10.64 -5.52
C GLU A 431 15.32 9.86 -6.63
N SER A 432 14.61 9.24 -7.58
CA SER A 432 15.22 8.63 -8.79
C SER A 432 15.65 9.69 -9.82
N SER A 433 15.06 10.89 -9.78
CA SER A 433 15.36 11.96 -10.72
C SER A 433 15.01 13.33 -10.14
N ASN A 434 15.66 14.38 -10.66
CA ASN A 434 15.59 15.73 -10.10
C ASN A 434 15.06 16.74 -11.14
N TYR A 435 13.78 16.63 -11.48
CA TYR A 435 13.15 17.50 -12.49
C TYR A 435 12.89 18.89 -11.88
N VAL A 436 13.45 19.94 -12.48
CA VAL A 436 13.29 21.34 -12.02
C VAL A 436 11.83 21.80 -12.05
N GLU A 437 11.07 21.36 -13.05
CA GLU A 437 9.70 21.83 -13.33
C GLU A 437 8.80 20.69 -13.83
N LYS A 438 7.50 20.77 -13.51
CA LYS A 438 6.47 19.90 -14.09
C LYS A 438 5.85 20.58 -15.30
N ARG A 439 5.80 19.89 -16.44
CA ARG A 439 5.04 20.32 -17.63
C ARG A 439 3.82 19.44 -17.82
N GLU A 440 2.78 19.99 -18.42
CA GLU A 440 1.56 19.24 -18.73
C GLU A 440 1.88 18.02 -19.61
N GLY A 441 1.30 16.87 -19.28
CA GLY A 441 1.58 15.59 -19.95
C GLY A 441 2.86 14.87 -19.52
N ALA A 442 3.78 15.53 -18.80
CA ALA A 442 4.98 14.89 -18.26
C ALA A 442 4.73 14.36 -16.84
N VAL A 443 4.85 13.05 -16.67
CA VAL A 443 4.83 12.40 -15.35
C VAL A 443 6.21 12.55 -14.72
N ILE A 444 6.26 13.04 -13.47
CA ILE A 444 7.50 13.02 -12.70
C ILE A 444 7.67 11.58 -12.18
N PRO A 445 8.79 10.90 -12.47
CA PRO A 445 8.96 9.52 -12.07
C PRO A 445 9.09 9.41 -10.54
N GLN A 446 8.52 8.33 -9.99
CA GLN A 446 8.66 7.95 -8.60
C GLN A 446 9.97 7.18 -8.36
N PRO A 447 10.40 7.01 -7.10
CA PRO A 447 11.55 6.18 -6.77
C PRO A 447 11.37 4.74 -7.29
N GLU A 448 12.44 4.15 -7.83
CA GLU A 448 12.41 2.79 -8.39
C GLU A 448 13.39 1.84 -7.67
N HIS A 449 13.76 2.19 -6.43
CA HIS A 449 14.72 1.41 -5.64
C HIS A 449 14.13 0.08 -5.18
N PHE A 450 12.81 0.01 -5.01
CA PHE A 450 12.11 -1.19 -4.55
C PHE A 450 10.67 -1.21 -5.03
N HIS A 451 10.11 -2.42 -5.13
CA HIS A 451 8.70 -2.69 -5.35
C HIS A 451 7.96 -2.77 -4.01
N VAL A 452 6.75 -2.24 -3.95
CA VAL A 452 5.87 -2.28 -2.76
C VAL A 452 4.64 -3.14 -3.07
N GLU A 453 4.38 -4.15 -2.24
CA GLU A 453 3.23 -5.03 -2.35
C GLU A 453 2.48 -5.08 -1.02
N THR A 454 1.15 -5.08 -1.03
CA THR A 454 0.34 -5.32 0.18
C THR A 454 -0.63 -6.47 -0.02
N ASP A 455 -1.08 -7.09 1.06
CA ASP A 455 -2.16 -8.08 0.98
C ASP A 455 -3.56 -7.44 0.95
N TYR A 456 -3.65 -6.11 1.10
CA TYR A 456 -4.83 -5.28 0.85
C TYR A 456 -4.91 -4.89 -0.64
N ALA A 457 -5.10 -5.91 -1.49
CA ALA A 457 -5.09 -5.76 -2.94
C ALA A 457 -6.45 -6.14 -3.54
N PHE A 458 -6.95 -5.31 -4.47
CA PHE A 458 -8.20 -5.54 -5.22
C PHE A 458 -8.39 -4.51 -6.33
N GLY A 459 -9.29 -4.81 -7.27
CA GLY A 459 -9.63 -3.88 -8.36
C GLY A 459 -8.64 -3.89 -9.51
N GLY A 460 -7.86 -4.97 -9.67
CA GLY A 460 -6.89 -5.06 -10.77
C GLY A 460 -6.20 -6.41 -10.95
N MET A 461 -5.88 -6.75 -12.20
CA MET A 461 -5.06 -7.93 -12.53
C MET A 461 -3.56 -7.61 -12.65
N VAL A 462 -3.13 -6.45 -12.16
CA VAL A 462 -1.72 -6.02 -12.08
C VAL A 462 -1.50 -5.30 -10.74
N PRO A 463 -0.31 -5.41 -10.12
CA PRO A 463 -0.04 -4.83 -8.81
C PRO A 463 -0.34 -3.32 -8.76
N GLU A 464 0.02 -2.56 -9.80
CA GLU A 464 -0.12 -1.10 -9.80
C GLU A 464 -1.59 -0.66 -9.66
N ASN A 465 -2.51 -1.42 -10.25
CA ASN A 465 -3.95 -1.16 -10.11
C ASN A 465 -4.48 -1.69 -8.78
N ALA A 466 -4.08 -2.91 -8.42
CA ALA A 466 -4.60 -3.60 -7.24
C ALA A 466 -4.19 -2.93 -5.92
N GLN A 467 -3.05 -2.23 -5.92
CA GLN A 467 -2.50 -1.53 -4.76
C GLN A 467 -2.86 -0.03 -4.75
N SER A 468 -3.60 0.46 -5.76
CA SER A 468 -3.84 1.90 -5.95
C SER A 468 -4.61 2.57 -4.81
N GLN A 469 -5.31 1.78 -4.00
CA GLN A 469 -6.11 2.24 -2.86
C GLN A 469 -5.28 2.38 -1.58
N ILE A 470 -4.01 1.93 -1.57
CA ILE A 470 -3.21 1.84 -0.34
C ILE A 470 -1.75 2.26 -0.47
N VAL A 471 -1.13 2.14 -1.65
CA VAL A 471 0.25 2.54 -1.87
C VAL A 471 0.30 3.91 -2.55
N HIS A 472 0.92 4.89 -1.90
CA HIS A 472 0.94 6.27 -2.37
C HIS A 472 2.34 6.86 -2.40
N TRP A 473 2.79 7.28 -3.58
CA TRP A 473 3.98 8.10 -3.74
C TRP A 473 3.61 9.58 -3.76
N ARG A 474 3.96 10.29 -2.68
CA ARG A 474 3.60 11.69 -2.46
C ARG A 474 4.82 12.61 -2.54
N PRO A 475 4.62 13.90 -2.86
CA PRO A 475 5.63 14.91 -2.58
C PRO A 475 5.91 15.02 -1.08
N ASP A 476 7.16 15.20 -0.69
CA ASP A 476 7.51 15.37 0.72
C ASP A 476 7.44 16.86 1.14
N PRO A 477 6.51 17.24 2.05
CA PRO A 477 6.38 18.62 2.51
C PRO A 477 7.61 19.12 3.28
N GLU A 478 8.36 18.27 3.97
CA GLU A 478 9.53 18.65 4.77
C GLU A 478 10.82 18.73 3.92
N PHE A 479 10.80 18.21 2.70
CA PHE A 479 11.97 18.23 1.81
C PHE A 479 12.06 19.53 1.02
N HIS A 480 12.48 20.59 1.70
CA HIS A 480 12.53 21.94 1.13
C HIS A 480 13.69 22.21 0.16
N THR A 481 14.70 21.33 0.15
CA THR A 481 15.92 21.43 -0.66
C THR A 481 15.83 20.67 -1.98
N GLN A 482 14.62 20.25 -2.40
CA GLN A 482 14.36 19.61 -3.70
C GLN A 482 14.78 20.51 -4.87
N VAL A 483 15.20 19.86 -5.97
CA VAL A 483 15.47 20.55 -7.25
C VAL A 483 14.18 21.08 -7.89
N ASN A 484 13.06 20.39 -7.68
CA ASN A 484 11.78 20.85 -8.18
C ASN A 484 11.34 22.12 -7.44
N TYR A 485 11.24 23.26 -8.13
CA TYR A 485 10.89 24.54 -7.50
C TYR A 485 9.54 24.53 -6.77
N ARG A 486 8.59 23.70 -7.24
CA ARG A 486 7.26 23.54 -6.64
C ARG A 486 7.22 22.42 -5.60
N LYS A 487 8.34 21.75 -5.33
CA LYS A 487 8.47 20.61 -4.39
C LYS A 487 7.47 19.49 -4.70
N LEU A 488 7.31 19.20 -5.99
CA LEU A 488 6.35 18.20 -6.49
C LEU A 488 6.98 16.84 -6.78
N THR A 489 8.27 16.62 -6.52
CA THR A 489 8.87 15.31 -6.78
C THR A 489 8.28 14.28 -5.82
N PRO A 490 7.64 13.21 -6.32
CA PRO A 490 7.17 12.14 -5.46
C PRO A 490 8.39 11.41 -4.87
N CYS A 491 8.55 11.49 -3.55
CA CYS A 491 9.69 10.92 -2.82
C CYS A 491 9.36 10.60 -1.35
N LEU A 492 8.08 10.62 -1.01
CA LEU A 492 7.54 10.13 0.25
C LEU A 492 6.64 8.94 -0.09
N LEU A 493 7.05 7.74 0.32
CA LEU A 493 6.17 6.59 0.30
C LEU A 493 5.23 6.70 1.51
N GLU A 494 3.94 6.49 1.29
CA GLU A 494 2.93 6.34 2.34
C GLU A 494 2.09 5.10 2.01
N VAL A 495 1.96 4.18 2.98
CA VAL A 495 1.14 2.97 2.83
C VAL A 495 -0.02 3.01 3.83
N ALA A 496 -1.16 3.46 3.34
CA ALA A 496 -2.38 3.72 4.09
C ALA A 496 -3.59 3.71 3.15
N PRO A 497 -4.75 3.16 3.55
CA PRO A 497 -5.94 3.18 2.73
C PRO A 497 -6.43 4.61 2.55
N LEU A 498 -7.11 4.89 1.44
CA LEU A 498 -7.73 6.19 1.20
C LEU A 498 -8.76 6.55 2.29
N HIS A 499 -9.51 5.54 2.77
CA HIS A 499 -10.47 5.64 3.85
C HIS A 499 -10.35 4.40 4.76
N GLY A 500 -10.65 4.58 6.04
CA GLY A 500 -10.65 3.51 7.03
C GLY A 500 -9.28 3.23 7.64
N PRO A 501 -9.17 2.18 8.48
CA PRO A 501 -10.16 1.12 8.66
C PRO A 501 -11.43 1.52 9.43
N ASP A 502 -11.43 2.67 10.13
CA ASP A 502 -12.58 3.25 10.85
C ASP A 502 -13.35 2.26 11.75
N VAL A 503 -12.60 1.59 12.63
CA VAL A 503 -13.13 0.52 13.49
C VAL A 503 -13.25 0.96 14.95
N ILE A 504 -14.25 0.43 15.65
CA ILE A 504 -14.33 0.50 17.11
C ILE A 504 -13.63 -0.73 17.69
N LEU A 505 -12.58 -0.51 18.47
CA LEU A 505 -11.89 -1.56 19.23
C LEU A 505 -12.44 -1.56 20.66
N GLU A 506 -13.18 -2.61 21.02
CA GLU A 506 -13.64 -2.79 22.39
C GLU A 506 -12.47 -3.07 23.35
N ALA A 507 -12.74 -3.01 24.66
CA ALA A 507 -11.74 -3.33 25.66
C ALA A 507 -11.22 -4.77 25.49
N GLY A 508 -9.92 -4.90 25.21
CA GLY A 508 -9.24 -6.18 24.96
C GLY A 508 -9.05 -6.52 23.48
N ASP A 509 -9.72 -5.82 22.56
CA ASP A 509 -9.64 -6.08 21.13
C ASP A 509 -8.28 -5.69 20.55
N GLU A 510 -7.96 -6.31 19.42
CA GLU A 510 -6.83 -5.95 18.58
C GLU A 510 -7.21 -5.90 17.10
N LEU A 511 -6.59 -5.00 16.36
CA LEU A 511 -6.60 -4.96 14.91
C LEU A 511 -5.18 -5.18 14.40
N ALA A 512 -5.01 -6.18 13.55
CA ALA A 512 -3.83 -6.32 12.72
C ALA A 512 -4.09 -5.64 11.36
N SER A 513 -3.17 -4.77 10.95
CA SER A 513 -3.19 -4.19 9.62
C SER A 513 -2.94 -5.24 8.54
N TRP A 514 -3.11 -4.83 7.29
CA TRP A 514 -2.46 -5.47 6.15
C TRP A 514 -0.93 -5.56 6.34
N TRP A 515 -0.32 -6.47 5.59
CA TRP A 515 1.12 -6.52 5.41
C TRP A 515 1.55 -5.58 4.29
N THR A 516 2.70 -4.91 4.49
CA THR A 516 3.44 -4.15 3.49
C THR A 516 4.75 -4.86 3.22
N PHE A 517 5.05 -5.19 1.98
CA PHE A 517 6.28 -5.85 1.55
C PHE A 517 7.10 -4.95 0.65
N GLU A 518 8.38 -4.78 0.99
CA GLU A 518 9.34 -3.92 0.28
C GLU A 518 10.42 -4.81 -0.35
N LEU A 519 10.32 -5.04 -1.66
CA LEU A 519 11.30 -5.84 -2.43
C LEU A 519 12.33 -4.92 -3.08
N VAL A 520 13.56 -4.92 -2.58
CA VAL A 520 14.64 -4.06 -3.07
C VAL A 520 15.22 -4.57 -4.39
N HIS A 521 15.39 -3.65 -5.34
CA HIS A 521 15.97 -3.92 -6.65
C HIS A 521 17.47 -3.64 -6.66
N ASP A 522 18.24 -4.52 -7.28
CA ASP A 522 19.68 -4.34 -7.50
C ASP A 522 20.02 -3.80 -8.89
N SER A 523 19.02 -3.66 -9.76
CA SER A 523 19.18 -3.21 -11.14
C SER A 523 17.93 -2.48 -11.64
N SER A 524 18.08 -1.67 -12.69
CA SER A 524 16.98 -1.11 -13.48
C SER A 524 16.52 -2.03 -14.60
N ASP A 525 17.21 -3.16 -14.82
CA ASP A 525 16.82 -4.14 -15.82
C ASP A 525 15.44 -4.74 -15.53
N ARG A 526 14.53 -4.63 -16.49
CA ARG A 526 13.13 -5.07 -16.35
C ARG A 526 13.03 -6.56 -16.08
N GLU A 527 13.84 -7.38 -16.74
CA GLU A 527 13.82 -8.84 -16.56
C GLU A 527 14.26 -9.20 -15.15
N ARG A 528 15.37 -8.64 -14.68
CA ARG A 528 15.86 -8.87 -13.32
C ARG A 528 14.86 -8.44 -12.25
N ARG A 529 14.24 -7.26 -12.40
CA ARG A 529 13.18 -6.80 -11.47
C ARG A 529 11.97 -7.74 -11.47
N SER A 530 11.52 -8.19 -12.64
CA SER A 530 10.40 -9.14 -12.76
C SER A 530 10.68 -10.51 -12.14
N LEU A 531 11.92 -11.02 -12.25
CA LEU A 531 12.34 -12.27 -11.62
C LEU A 531 12.31 -12.13 -10.10
N GLY A 532 12.75 -10.98 -9.57
CA GLY A 532 12.63 -10.68 -8.15
C GLY A 532 11.19 -10.69 -7.67
N GLN A 533 10.27 -10.08 -8.41
CA GLN A 533 8.85 -10.06 -8.05
C GLN A 533 8.22 -11.46 -8.10
N ARG A 534 8.52 -12.27 -9.11
CA ARG A 534 8.08 -13.68 -9.20
C ARG A 534 8.60 -14.50 -8.03
N ARG A 535 9.86 -14.30 -7.63
CA ARG A 535 10.46 -14.94 -6.44
C ARG A 535 9.83 -14.49 -5.13
N MET A 536 9.44 -13.21 -5.01
CA MET A 536 8.66 -12.70 -3.88
C MET A 536 7.35 -13.46 -3.74
N TYR A 537 6.58 -13.63 -4.82
CA TYR A 537 5.33 -14.40 -4.78
C TYR A 537 5.53 -15.87 -4.41
N ARG A 538 6.56 -16.54 -4.95
CA ARG A 538 6.89 -17.91 -4.53
C ARG A 538 7.24 -18.02 -3.04
N THR A 539 7.80 -16.96 -2.46
CA THR A 539 8.21 -16.91 -1.05
C THR A 539 7.01 -16.61 -0.12
N LEU A 540 6.18 -15.63 -0.49
CA LEU A 540 5.08 -15.13 0.35
C LEU A 540 3.75 -15.85 0.14
N ALA A 541 3.56 -16.49 -1.01
CA ALA A 541 2.33 -17.16 -1.41
C ALA A 541 2.63 -18.43 -2.23
N PRO A 542 3.29 -19.45 -1.65
CA PRO A 542 3.78 -20.61 -2.40
C PRO A 542 2.66 -21.43 -3.09
N TRP A 543 1.40 -21.30 -2.66
CA TRP A 543 0.25 -21.88 -3.37
C TRP A 543 0.08 -21.37 -4.79
N VAL A 544 0.64 -20.21 -5.16
CA VAL A 544 0.63 -19.76 -6.57
C VAL A 544 1.44 -20.66 -7.49
N THR A 545 2.24 -21.58 -6.93
CA THR A 545 2.98 -22.58 -7.69
C THR A 545 2.20 -23.87 -7.94
N GLU A 546 1.02 -24.02 -7.34
CA GLU A 546 0.08 -25.07 -7.75
C GLU A 546 -0.43 -24.76 -9.16
N ASN A 547 -0.26 -25.70 -10.08
CA ASN A 547 -0.56 -25.44 -11.49
C ASN A 547 -1.29 -26.62 -12.16
N PRO A 548 -2.49 -26.99 -11.68
CA PRO A 548 -3.20 -28.16 -12.15
C PRO A 548 -3.75 -28.00 -13.57
N LEU A 549 -3.77 -29.09 -14.35
CA LEU A 549 -4.47 -29.11 -15.65
C LEU A 549 -5.99 -29.18 -15.45
N ILE A 550 -6.72 -28.16 -15.91
CA ILE A 550 -8.16 -28.00 -15.65
C ILE A 550 -9.00 -28.09 -16.93
N LEU A 551 -10.00 -28.99 -16.95
CA LEU A 551 -11.06 -29.01 -17.96
C LEU A 551 -12.25 -28.19 -17.48
N HIS A 552 -12.71 -27.23 -18.27
CA HIS A 552 -13.86 -26.37 -17.93
C HIS A 552 -15.13 -26.84 -18.65
N VAL A 553 -16.06 -27.42 -17.89
CA VAL A 553 -17.27 -28.05 -18.45
C VAL A 553 -18.47 -27.11 -18.40
N VAL A 554 -19.14 -26.95 -19.54
CA VAL A 554 -20.28 -26.03 -19.70
C VAL A 554 -21.63 -26.72 -19.51
N SER A 555 -21.70 -27.72 -18.62
CA SER A 555 -22.91 -28.48 -18.31
C SER A 555 -22.84 -29.06 -16.90
N THR A 556 -24.01 -29.24 -16.28
CA THR A 556 -24.19 -30.00 -15.03
C THR A 556 -25.04 -31.27 -15.24
N ASP A 557 -25.23 -31.68 -16.49
CA ASP A 557 -25.79 -32.99 -16.82
C ASP A 557 -24.83 -34.10 -16.37
N GLU A 558 -25.34 -35.05 -15.60
CA GLU A 558 -24.52 -36.07 -14.94
C GLU A 558 -23.72 -36.92 -15.93
N ALA A 559 -24.34 -37.31 -17.06
CA ALA A 559 -23.66 -38.14 -18.06
C ALA A 559 -22.56 -37.36 -18.79
N VAL A 560 -22.78 -36.07 -19.08
CA VAL A 560 -21.76 -35.19 -19.65
C VAL A 560 -20.60 -34.99 -18.68
N VAL A 561 -20.87 -34.68 -17.41
CA VAL A 561 -19.84 -34.42 -16.41
C VAL A 561 -19.03 -35.68 -16.12
N LYS A 562 -19.67 -36.84 -15.90
CA LYS A 562 -18.96 -38.11 -15.65
C LYS A 562 -18.05 -38.49 -16.83
N ARG A 563 -18.52 -38.35 -18.06
CA ARG A 563 -17.68 -38.55 -19.25
C ARG A 563 -16.48 -37.59 -19.26
N ALA A 564 -16.70 -36.31 -18.94
CA ALA A 564 -15.61 -35.33 -18.90
C ALA A 564 -14.58 -35.65 -17.80
N ILE A 565 -15.01 -36.14 -16.64
CA ILE A 565 -14.13 -36.66 -15.56
C ILE A 565 -13.32 -37.85 -16.07
N ASP A 566 -13.95 -38.84 -16.70
CA ASP A 566 -13.26 -40.02 -17.24
C ASP A 566 -12.20 -39.62 -18.27
N GLN A 567 -12.53 -38.69 -19.18
CA GLN A 567 -11.58 -38.17 -20.16
C GLN A 567 -10.44 -37.37 -19.52
N ALA A 568 -10.74 -36.58 -18.49
CA ALA A 568 -9.73 -35.83 -17.75
C ALA A 568 -8.71 -36.80 -17.13
N ALA A 569 -9.20 -37.82 -16.42
CA ALA A 569 -8.37 -38.86 -15.82
C ALA A 569 -7.54 -39.63 -16.88
N GLU A 570 -8.15 -40.03 -17.99
CA GLU A 570 -7.46 -40.74 -19.08
C GLU A 570 -6.37 -39.88 -19.75
N CYS A 571 -6.60 -38.57 -19.87
CA CYS A 571 -5.66 -37.62 -20.49
C CYS A 571 -4.63 -37.05 -19.51
N GLY A 572 -4.71 -37.36 -18.22
CA GLY A 572 -3.81 -36.83 -17.20
C GLY A 572 -4.13 -35.40 -16.74
N PHE A 573 -5.32 -34.88 -17.04
CA PHE A 573 -5.83 -33.68 -16.37
C PHE A 573 -6.07 -33.98 -14.89
N GLU A 574 -6.01 -32.95 -14.05
CA GLU A 574 -6.02 -33.13 -12.58
C GLU A 574 -7.29 -32.56 -11.98
N MET A 575 -8.00 -31.71 -12.74
CA MET A 575 -9.16 -30.99 -12.24
C MET A 575 -10.24 -30.78 -13.30
N LEU A 576 -11.46 -30.64 -12.82
CA LEU A 576 -12.62 -30.24 -13.61
C LEU A 576 -13.31 -29.05 -12.93
N SER A 577 -13.62 -28.02 -13.72
CA SER A 577 -14.36 -26.85 -13.25
C SER A 577 -15.68 -26.73 -14.00
N LEU A 578 -16.80 -26.72 -13.28
CA LEU A 578 -18.11 -26.43 -13.83
C LEU A 578 -18.17 -24.92 -14.16
N SER A 579 -18.02 -24.60 -15.45
CA SER A 579 -17.77 -23.25 -15.96
C SER A 579 -19.02 -22.35 -15.95
N PHE A 580 -18.83 -21.06 -16.21
CA PHE A 580 -19.92 -20.13 -16.47
C PHE A 580 -20.88 -20.68 -17.53
N GLY A 581 -22.18 -20.60 -17.23
CA GLY A 581 -23.25 -21.13 -18.08
C GLY A 581 -23.50 -22.64 -17.98
N SER A 582 -22.81 -23.37 -17.09
CA SER A 582 -23.02 -24.81 -16.88
C SER A 582 -24.36 -25.17 -16.21
N GLY A 583 -24.98 -24.21 -15.53
CA GLY A 583 -26.15 -24.42 -14.68
C GLY A 583 -25.81 -24.83 -13.23
N LEU A 584 -24.53 -24.78 -12.82
CA LEU A 584 -24.17 -24.87 -11.41
C LEU A 584 -24.78 -23.69 -10.64
N ASN A 585 -25.50 -23.99 -9.57
CA ASN A 585 -26.06 -22.99 -8.66
C ASN A 585 -25.60 -23.30 -7.23
N MET A 586 -24.57 -22.60 -6.77
CA MET A 586 -24.08 -22.71 -5.38
C MET A 586 -24.96 -21.94 -4.38
N GLU A 587 -25.90 -21.10 -4.87
CA GLU A 587 -26.83 -20.34 -4.03
C GLU A 587 -28.14 -21.12 -3.72
N ASP A 588 -28.30 -22.32 -4.27
CA ASP A 588 -29.35 -23.29 -3.91
C ASP A 588 -28.83 -24.21 -2.80
N ASP A 589 -29.24 -23.94 -1.57
CA ASP A 589 -28.81 -24.66 -0.36
C ASP A 589 -29.69 -25.87 -0.02
N SER A 590 -30.51 -26.34 -0.96
CA SER A 590 -31.30 -27.55 -0.77
C SER A 590 -30.44 -28.81 -0.66
N GLU A 591 -30.89 -29.76 0.15
CA GLU A 591 -30.23 -31.06 0.31
C GLU A 591 -30.09 -31.80 -1.02
N ALA A 592 -31.07 -31.67 -1.92
CA ALA A 592 -31.03 -32.28 -3.25
C ALA A 592 -29.90 -31.70 -4.12
N ASN A 593 -29.69 -30.38 -4.08
CA ASN A 593 -28.60 -29.73 -4.82
C ASN A 593 -27.23 -30.16 -4.28
N HIS A 594 -27.06 -30.12 -2.96
CA HIS A 594 -25.82 -30.57 -2.30
C HIS A 594 -25.53 -32.05 -2.58
N ALA A 595 -26.53 -32.94 -2.48
CA ALA A 595 -26.36 -34.36 -2.76
C ALA A 595 -25.96 -34.63 -4.21
N LYS A 596 -26.56 -33.91 -5.17
CA LYS A 596 -26.19 -34.00 -6.60
C LYS A 596 -24.71 -33.69 -6.80
N PHE A 597 -24.22 -32.58 -6.27
CA PHE A 597 -22.84 -32.16 -6.49
C PHE A 597 -21.84 -32.93 -5.65
N ARG A 598 -22.21 -33.39 -4.45
CA ARG A 598 -21.41 -34.36 -3.67
C ARG A 598 -21.18 -35.65 -4.48
N ALA A 599 -22.23 -36.22 -5.08
CA ALA A 599 -22.10 -37.44 -5.88
C ALA A 599 -21.17 -37.26 -7.09
N LEU A 600 -21.13 -36.07 -7.71
CA LEU A 600 -20.18 -35.75 -8.77
C LEU A 600 -18.75 -35.58 -8.24
N ALA A 601 -18.59 -34.95 -7.08
CA ALA A 601 -17.30 -34.81 -6.41
C ALA A 601 -16.72 -36.17 -6.01
N ASP A 602 -17.51 -37.04 -5.39
CA ASP A 602 -17.10 -38.39 -5.02
C ASP A 602 -16.65 -39.19 -6.25
N TYR A 603 -17.43 -39.15 -7.34
CA TYR A 603 -17.08 -39.81 -8.61
C TYR A 603 -15.76 -39.28 -9.21
N ALA A 604 -15.52 -37.97 -9.10
CA ALA A 604 -14.28 -37.33 -9.55
C ALA A 604 -13.08 -37.76 -8.68
N MET A 605 -13.25 -37.75 -7.36
CA MET A 605 -12.22 -38.13 -6.40
C MET A 605 -11.79 -39.60 -6.56
N GLU A 606 -12.72 -40.52 -6.82
CA GLU A 606 -12.41 -41.92 -7.15
C GLU A 606 -11.46 -42.08 -8.34
N ARG A 607 -11.36 -41.06 -9.20
CA ARG A 607 -10.51 -41.01 -10.40
C ARG A 607 -9.32 -40.06 -10.27
N GLY A 608 -9.09 -39.52 -9.06
CA GLY A 608 -8.02 -38.56 -8.80
C GLY A 608 -8.24 -37.18 -9.44
N ILE A 609 -9.50 -36.82 -9.73
CA ILE A 609 -9.87 -35.51 -10.28
C ILE A 609 -10.50 -34.66 -9.18
N HIS A 610 -9.93 -33.49 -8.92
CA HIS A 610 -10.61 -32.50 -8.07
C HIS A 610 -11.68 -31.76 -8.89
N ILE A 611 -12.87 -31.63 -8.34
CA ILE A 611 -13.96 -30.86 -8.98
C ILE A 611 -14.17 -29.52 -8.29
N GLY A 612 -14.58 -28.53 -9.06
CA GLY A 612 -15.08 -27.26 -8.58
C GLY A 612 -16.04 -26.59 -9.53
N GLY A 613 -16.22 -25.29 -9.35
CA GLY A 613 -17.04 -24.53 -10.27
C GLY A 613 -17.03 -23.04 -10.08
N TYR A 614 -17.88 -22.40 -10.86
CA TYR A 614 -17.97 -20.97 -11.04
C TYR A 614 -19.12 -20.36 -10.24
N SER A 615 -18.85 -19.20 -9.63
CA SER A 615 -19.86 -18.30 -9.07
C SER A 615 -19.57 -16.86 -9.47
N LEU A 616 -20.61 -16.12 -9.86
CA LEU A 616 -20.53 -14.69 -10.21
C LEU A 616 -21.03 -13.87 -9.02
N LEU A 617 -20.15 -13.09 -8.40
CA LEU A 617 -20.52 -12.21 -7.29
C LEU A 617 -21.07 -10.88 -7.81
N ALA A 618 -20.22 -10.03 -8.37
CA ALA A 618 -20.56 -8.71 -8.90
C ALA A 618 -20.92 -8.74 -10.40
N SER A 619 -21.13 -7.57 -11.03
CA SER A 619 -21.67 -7.45 -12.41
C SER A 619 -23.15 -7.86 -12.57
N ARG A 620 -23.88 -7.87 -11.45
CA ARG A 620 -25.33 -8.03 -11.40
C ARG A 620 -25.92 -7.07 -10.37
N ARG A 621 -27.15 -6.64 -10.62
CA ARG A 621 -27.93 -5.85 -9.65
C ARG A 621 -28.74 -6.79 -8.78
N ILE A 622 -28.62 -6.64 -7.46
CA ILE A 622 -29.32 -7.45 -6.47
C ILE A 622 -30.61 -6.78 -6.03
N GLN A 623 -31.58 -7.58 -5.57
CA GLN A 623 -32.82 -7.09 -4.95
C GLN A 623 -32.91 -7.56 -3.48
N PRO A 624 -33.41 -6.71 -2.56
CA PRO A 624 -33.79 -5.32 -2.78
C PRO A 624 -32.59 -4.42 -3.16
N ASP A 625 -32.85 -3.31 -3.83
CA ASP A 625 -31.79 -2.36 -4.25
C ASP A 625 -30.85 -1.94 -3.11
N SER A 626 -31.38 -1.89 -1.88
CA SER A 626 -30.63 -1.57 -0.66
C SER A 626 -29.46 -2.51 -0.39
N ASP A 627 -29.44 -3.72 -0.98
CA ASP A 627 -28.35 -4.70 -0.79
C ASP A 627 -27.19 -4.50 -1.79
N ASN A 628 -27.30 -3.54 -2.71
CA ASN A 628 -26.18 -3.12 -3.53
C ASN A 628 -25.38 -2.00 -2.84
N ALA A 629 -24.12 -1.85 -3.21
CA ALA A 629 -23.30 -0.73 -2.78
C ALA A 629 -23.94 0.60 -3.24
N ILE A 630 -24.02 1.56 -2.32
CA ILE A 630 -24.63 2.87 -2.54
C ILE A 630 -23.55 3.87 -2.90
N HIS A 631 -23.69 4.51 -4.06
CA HIS A 631 -22.72 5.51 -4.51
C HIS A 631 -22.84 6.79 -3.68
N VAL A 632 -21.69 7.29 -3.19
CA VAL A 632 -21.62 8.43 -2.26
C VAL A 632 -22.28 9.70 -2.81
N GLU A 633 -22.03 10.03 -4.09
CA GLU A 633 -22.59 11.27 -4.68
C GLU A 633 -24.08 11.16 -5.04
N THR A 634 -24.57 9.98 -5.45
CA THR A 634 -25.93 9.84 -5.98
C THR A 634 -26.93 9.34 -4.95
N GLY A 635 -26.45 8.75 -3.85
CA GLY A 635 -27.28 8.12 -2.81
C GLY A 635 -28.07 6.91 -3.32
N LYS A 636 -27.67 6.30 -4.44
CA LYS A 636 -28.35 5.17 -5.09
C LYS A 636 -27.35 4.10 -5.55
N PRO A 637 -27.79 2.85 -5.78
CA PRO A 637 -26.99 1.88 -6.50
C PRO A 637 -26.67 2.33 -7.92
N GLY A 638 -25.50 1.97 -8.42
CA GLY A 638 -25.05 2.32 -9.77
C GLY A 638 -23.80 3.20 -9.76
N GLY A 639 -22.91 2.98 -10.74
CA GLY A 639 -21.64 3.73 -10.88
C GLY A 639 -20.43 3.01 -10.27
N GLN A 640 -20.66 1.83 -9.68
CA GLN A 640 -19.60 0.91 -9.26
C GLN A 640 -18.79 0.38 -10.45
N THR A 641 -17.63 -0.22 -10.17
CA THR A 641 -16.66 -0.75 -11.15
C THR A 641 -17.33 -1.61 -12.23
N PHE A 642 -18.30 -2.44 -11.87
CA PHE A 642 -19.05 -3.30 -12.80
C PHE A 642 -20.46 -2.80 -13.13
N GLY A 643 -20.70 -1.49 -13.01
CA GLY A 643 -22.00 -0.87 -13.13
C GLY A 643 -22.82 -0.99 -11.84
N TYR A 644 -23.00 -2.21 -11.34
CA TYR A 644 -23.59 -2.52 -10.03
C TYR A 644 -22.73 -3.56 -9.30
N ALA A 645 -22.62 -3.42 -7.98
CA ALA A 645 -21.98 -4.40 -7.12
C ALA A 645 -22.83 -4.63 -5.86
N PRO A 646 -23.02 -5.90 -5.44
CA PRO A 646 -23.61 -6.19 -4.13
C PRO A 646 -22.68 -5.66 -3.02
N ALA A 647 -23.27 -5.12 -1.96
CA ALA A 647 -22.52 -4.82 -0.76
C ALA A 647 -22.37 -6.11 0.06
N LEU A 648 -21.13 -6.52 0.36
CA LEU A 648 -20.89 -7.81 1.02
C LEU A 648 -21.39 -7.84 2.46
N ALA A 649 -21.44 -6.69 3.13
CA ALA A 649 -22.02 -6.51 4.45
C ALA A 649 -23.56 -6.44 4.47
N SER A 650 -24.23 -6.49 3.31
CA SER A 650 -25.70 -6.52 3.24
C SER A 650 -26.29 -7.88 3.63
N ALA A 651 -27.60 -7.93 3.88
CA ALA A 651 -28.28 -9.19 4.18
C ALA A 651 -28.11 -10.22 3.04
N TRP A 652 -28.22 -9.78 1.78
CA TRP A 652 -27.94 -10.63 0.63
C TRP A 652 -26.48 -11.10 0.59
N GLY A 653 -25.52 -10.20 0.84
CA GLY A 653 -24.08 -10.53 0.82
C GLY A 653 -23.73 -11.59 1.87
N GLN A 654 -24.24 -11.45 3.09
CA GLN A 654 -24.05 -12.42 4.16
C GLN A 654 -24.70 -13.78 3.83
N GLU A 655 -25.90 -13.77 3.25
CA GLU A 655 -26.58 -14.99 2.83
C GLU A 655 -25.86 -15.68 1.66
N TYR A 656 -25.30 -14.91 0.74
CA TYR A 656 -24.47 -15.43 -0.35
C TYR A 656 -23.26 -16.20 0.19
N PHE A 657 -22.47 -15.61 1.07
CA PHE A 657 -21.31 -16.30 1.66
C PHE A 657 -21.73 -17.48 2.53
N ARG A 658 -22.79 -17.38 3.34
CA ARG A 658 -23.32 -18.51 4.13
C ARG A 658 -23.63 -19.72 3.25
N LYS A 659 -24.27 -19.49 2.10
CA LYS A 659 -24.60 -20.55 1.13
C LYS A 659 -23.35 -21.13 0.49
N LEU A 660 -22.37 -20.30 0.14
CA LEU A 660 -21.09 -20.77 -0.38
C LEU A 660 -20.33 -21.64 0.64
N TYR A 661 -20.21 -21.19 1.89
CA TYR A 661 -19.65 -22.01 2.98
C TYR A 661 -20.34 -23.37 3.07
N ALA A 662 -21.68 -23.37 3.14
CA ALA A 662 -22.47 -24.59 3.20
C ALA A 662 -22.27 -25.49 1.97
N PHE A 663 -22.18 -24.92 0.77
CA PHE A 663 -21.95 -25.68 -0.45
C PHE A 663 -20.62 -26.43 -0.41
N PHE A 664 -19.53 -25.75 -0.05
CA PHE A 664 -18.20 -26.40 0.02
C PHE A 664 -18.14 -27.45 1.13
N GLU A 665 -18.71 -27.19 2.30
CA GLU A 665 -18.80 -28.16 3.39
C GLU A 665 -19.61 -29.41 3.01
N ASN A 666 -20.69 -29.22 2.26
CA ASN A 666 -21.57 -30.31 1.90
C ASN A 666 -21.18 -31.03 0.61
N THR A 667 -20.32 -30.50 -0.25
CA THR A 667 -19.98 -31.14 -1.53
C THR A 667 -18.56 -31.68 -1.57
N GLY A 668 -17.64 -31.17 -0.75
CA GLY A 668 -16.22 -31.54 -0.82
C GLY A 668 -15.53 -30.98 -2.07
N PHE A 669 -16.08 -29.93 -2.69
CA PHE A 669 -15.45 -29.26 -3.83
C PHE A 669 -14.07 -28.71 -3.43
N LEU A 670 -13.10 -28.85 -4.34
CA LEU A 670 -11.70 -28.47 -4.14
C LEU A 670 -11.23 -27.42 -5.15
N GLN A 671 -12.16 -26.74 -5.83
CA GLN A 671 -11.86 -25.63 -6.73
C GLN A 671 -12.99 -24.61 -6.73
N PHE A 672 -12.61 -23.34 -6.79
CA PHE A 672 -13.55 -22.23 -6.88
C PHE A 672 -13.08 -21.19 -7.90
N THR A 673 -13.96 -20.85 -8.83
CA THR A 673 -13.80 -19.67 -9.69
C THR A 673 -14.74 -18.59 -9.20
N HIS A 674 -14.19 -17.54 -8.59
CA HIS A 674 -14.97 -16.41 -8.07
C HIS A 674 -14.85 -15.22 -9.00
N ASP A 675 -15.81 -15.07 -9.89
CA ASP A 675 -15.82 -13.97 -10.86
C ASP A 675 -16.59 -12.77 -10.32
N GLY A 676 -16.20 -11.57 -10.75
CA GLY A 676 -16.69 -10.33 -10.15
C GLY A 676 -16.41 -10.26 -8.65
N SER A 677 -15.23 -10.71 -8.21
CA SER A 677 -14.75 -10.50 -6.83
C SER A 677 -14.79 -9.02 -6.46
N TYR A 678 -14.79 -8.72 -5.16
CA TYR A 678 -14.88 -7.35 -4.66
C TYR A 678 -13.78 -6.46 -5.28
N PRO A 679 -14.13 -5.43 -6.08
CA PRO A 679 -13.13 -4.65 -6.82
C PRO A 679 -12.68 -3.40 -6.05
N GLY A 680 -13.08 -3.23 -4.80
CA GLY A 680 -12.82 -2.01 -4.03
C GLY A 680 -13.91 -0.94 -4.09
N ASP A 681 -15.12 -1.28 -4.55
CA ASP A 681 -16.21 -0.31 -4.61
C ASP A 681 -16.62 0.19 -3.21
N TRP A 682 -16.76 1.51 -3.06
CA TRP A 682 -17.23 2.14 -1.83
C TRP A 682 -18.73 1.96 -1.64
N ASP A 683 -19.16 1.89 -0.39
CA ASP A 683 -20.58 1.80 -0.04
C ASP A 683 -20.94 2.84 1.03
N ALA A 684 -21.73 3.84 0.65
CA ALA A 684 -22.15 4.91 1.56
C ALA A 684 -23.20 4.47 2.58
N ALA A 685 -23.81 3.29 2.44
CA ALA A 685 -24.83 2.82 3.38
C ALA A 685 -24.23 2.27 4.68
N ALA A 686 -24.83 2.62 5.82
CA ALA A 686 -24.58 1.92 7.07
C ALA A 686 -25.24 0.53 7.05
N ARG A 687 -24.52 -0.51 7.48
CA ARG A 687 -25.00 -1.91 7.56
C ARG A 687 -24.62 -2.54 8.89
N PRO A 688 -25.20 -2.09 10.01
CA PRO A 688 -24.91 -2.67 11.31
C PRO A 688 -25.34 -4.14 11.37
N PRO A 689 -24.59 -5.00 12.11
CA PRO A 689 -23.45 -4.63 12.95
C PRO A 689 -22.09 -4.57 12.22
N LEU A 690 -22.03 -4.85 10.91
CA LEU A 690 -20.76 -5.09 10.21
C LEU A 690 -20.10 -3.81 9.67
N GLN A 691 -20.88 -2.91 9.07
CA GLN A 691 -20.38 -1.70 8.43
C GLN A 691 -21.06 -0.48 9.06
N ARG A 692 -20.27 0.49 9.50
CA ARG A 692 -20.73 1.76 10.08
C ARG A 692 -21.16 2.73 8.98
N GLY A 693 -20.48 2.72 7.84
CA GLY A 693 -20.86 3.53 6.70
C GLY A 693 -19.77 3.57 5.63
N TYR A 694 -19.54 4.77 5.11
CA TYR A 694 -18.61 4.99 4.01
C TYR A 694 -17.15 4.78 4.41
N GLU A 695 -16.74 5.28 5.57
CA GLU A 695 -15.34 5.32 6.03
C GLU A 695 -14.74 3.92 6.27
N ASP A 696 -15.54 2.95 6.72
CA ASP A 696 -15.10 1.55 6.93
C ASP A 696 -15.48 0.60 5.77
N SER A 697 -16.21 1.08 4.76
CA SER A 697 -16.86 0.21 3.76
C SER A 697 -15.89 -0.70 2.98
N GLN A 698 -14.74 -0.18 2.55
CA GLN A 698 -13.76 -1.01 1.85
C GLN A 698 -13.12 -2.04 2.77
N TRP A 699 -12.75 -1.61 3.98
CA TRP A 699 -12.12 -2.47 4.98
C TRP A 699 -13.02 -3.65 5.33
N VAL A 700 -14.31 -3.38 5.59
CA VAL A 700 -15.30 -4.41 5.92
C VAL A 700 -15.52 -5.36 4.74
N GLN A 701 -15.74 -4.84 3.53
CA GLN A 701 -15.99 -5.69 2.36
C GLN A 701 -14.77 -6.54 1.98
N TRP A 702 -13.56 -5.99 2.06
CA TRP A 702 -12.33 -6.72 1.84
C TRP A 702 -12.14 -7.83 2.89
N ASN A 703 -12.41 -7.58 4.17
CA ASN A 703 -12.31 -8.62 5.20
C ASN A 703 -13.29 -9.78 4.96
N ILE A 704 -14.55 -9.49 4.59
CA ILE A 704 -15.56 -10.54 4.33
C ILE A 704 -15.10 -11.49 3.22
N ILE A 705 -14.63 -10.96 2.08
CA ILE A 705 -14.24 -11.79 0.94
C ILE A 705 -12.93 -12.53 1.17
N THR A 706 -11.96 -11.89 1.84
CA THR A 706 -10.66 -12.52 2.11
C THR A 706 -10.77 -13.61 3.17
N GLU A 707 -11.61 -13.45 4.20
CA GLU A 707 -11.90 -14.53 5.16
C GLU A 707 -12.35 -15.80 4.43
N TYR A 708 -13.27 -15.66 3.48
CA TYR A 708 -13.76 -16.78 2.68
C TYR A 708 -12.66 -17.43 1.82
N TYR A 709 -11.78 -16.63 1.20
CA TYR A 709 -10.65 -17.15 0.43
C TYR A 709 -9.62 -17.88 1.29
N ARG A 710 -9.29 -17.33 2.45
CA ARG A 710 -8.39 -17.97 3.42
C ARG A 710 -8.97 -19.29 3.91
N TRP A 711 -10.28 -19.34 4.19
CA TRP A 711 -10.98 -20.56 4.57
C TRP A 711 -10.96 -21.63 3.48
N LEU A 712 -11.18 -21.24 2.22
CA LEU A 712 -11.06 -22.15 1.08
C LEU A 712 -9.63 -22.67 0.91
N ARG A 713 -8.62 -21.80 1.05
CA ARG A 713 -7.20 -22.16 0.97
C ARG A 713 -6.81 -23.17 2.05
N ALA A 714 -7.24 -22.96 3.29
CA ALA A 714 -7.00 -23.89 4.41
C ALA A 714 -7.59 -25.30 4.16
N ARG A 715 -8.66 -25.40 3.36
CA ARG A 715 -9.25 -26.67 2.90
C ARG A 715 -8.54 -27.28 1.70
N GLY A 716 -7.53 -26.61 1.16
CA GLY A 716 -6.82 -27.02 -0.05
C GLY A 716 -7.62 -26.73 -1.32
N ALA A 717 -8.62 -25.85 -1.32
CA ALA A 717 -9.31 -25.48 -2.54
C ALA A 717 -8.42 -24.63 -3.45
N TYR A 718 -8.47 -24.90 -4.75
CA TYR A 718 -7.78 -24.12 -5.76
C TYR A 718 -8.64 -22.92 -6.20
N LEU A 719 -8.11 -21.72 -6.08
CA LEU A 719 -8.82 -20.45 -6.24
C LEU A 719 -8.41 -19.74 -7.53
N ARG A 720 -9.36 -19.65 -8.46
CA ARG A 720 -9.28 -18.78 -9.64
C ARG A 720 -10.06 -17.51 -9.35
N VAL A 721 -9.35 -16.40 -9.18
CA VAL A 721 -9.95 -15.09 -8.89
C VAL A 721 -9.42 -14.12 -9.93
N PRO A 722 -10.26 -13.55 -10.82
CA PRO A 722 -9.85 -12.53 -11.79
C PRO A 722 -9.43 -11.17 -11.16
N ASP A 723 -8.62 -11.20 -10.10
CA ASP A 723 -8.14 -10.05 -9.32
C ASP A 723 -6.90 -10.48 -8.47
N PHE A 724 -6.18 -9.53 -7.87
CA PHE A 724 -4.84 -9.75 -7.29
C PHE A 724 -4.81 -10.31 -5.85
N TYR A 725 -5.72 -11.21 -5.50
CA TYR A 725 -5.85 -11.79 -4.14
C TYR A 725 -4.81 -12.90 -3.81
N TYR A 726 -3.63 -12.90 -4.43
CA TYR A 726 -2.64 -13.98 -4.25
C TYR A 726 -2.20 -14.14 -2.79
N LEU A 727 -1.90 -13.03 -2.12
CA LEU A 727 -1.50 -13.01 -0.70
C LEU A 727 -2.67 -13.38 0.25
N GLN A 728 -3.89 -13.50 -0.28
CA GLN A 728 -5.09 -13.94 0.43
C GLN A 728 -5.54 -15.36 0.06
N GLY A 729 -4.69 -16.09 -0.68
CA GLY A 729 -4.91 -17.49 -1.01
C GLY A 729 -5.31 -17.76 -2.46
N ALA A 730 -5.46 -16.76 -3.33
CA ALA A 730 -5.72 -17.02 -4.77
C ALA A 730 -4.53 -17.76 -5.43
N ASN A 731 -4.79 -18.70 -6.35
CA ASN A 731 -3.73 -19.34 -7.14
C ASN A 731 -3.44 -18.56 -8.42
N GLU A 732 -4.50 -18.15 -9.12
CA GLU A 732 -4.38 -17.61 -10.47
C GLU A 732 -5.40 -16.50 -10.75
N CYS A 733 -4.97 -15.54 -11.58
CA CYS A 733 -5.83 -14.55 -12.24
C CYS A 733 -5.54 -14.55 -13.75
N GLY A 734 -6.19 -13.65 -14.51
CA GLY A 734 -5.94 -13.59 -15.96
C GLY A 734 -4.48 -13.20 -16.27
N MET A 735 -3.82 -13.94 -17.17
CA MET A 735 -2.50 -13.54 -17.68
C MET A 735 -2.57 -12.20 -18.43
N GLY A 736 -3.72 -12.01 -19.08
CA GLY A 736 -4.12 -10.89 -19.90
C GLY A 736 -5.16 -11.46 -20.85
N TYR A 737 -6.41 -11.03 -20.76
CA TYR A 737 -7.43 -11.49 -21.70
C TYR A 737 -8.54 -10.46 -21.86
N ARG A 738 -9.12 -10.47 -23.05
CA ARG A 738 -10.39 -9.81 -23.35
C ARG A 738 -11.24 -10.88 -24.01
N GLU A 739 -12.45 -11.10 -23.51
CA GLU A 739 -13.29 -12.24 -23.88
C GLU A 739 -13.48 -12.36 -25.39
N VAL A 740 -13.61 -11.22 -26.07
CA VAL A 740 -13.80 -11.15 -27.52
C VAL A 740 -12.57 -11.55 -28.34
N ASN A 741 -11.36 -11.59 -27.75
CA ASN A 741 -10.18 -12.13 -28.43
C ASN A 741 -10.37 -13.61 -28.79
N TRP A 742 -11.22 -14.33 -28.04
CA TRP A 742 -11.54 -15.73 -28.28
C TRP A 742 -12.78 -15.92 -29.17
N SER A 743 -13.35 -14.82 -29.67
CA SER A 743 -14.23 -14.81 -30.84
C SER A 743 -13.47 -14.58 -32.15
N LEU A 744 -12.15 -14.35 -32.11
CA LEU A 744 -11.34 -14.21 -33.31
C LEU A 744 -11.15 -15.55 -34.03
N PRO A 745 -10.84 -15.55 -35.33
CA PRO A 745 -10.46 -16.78 -36.05
C PRO A 745 -9.35 -17.55 -35.34
N ARG A 746 -9.46 -18.89 -35.32
CA ARG A 746 -8.53 -19.83 -34.64
C ARG A 746 -7.04 -19.46 -34.74
N ALA A 747 -6.54 -19.13 -35.93
CA ALA A 747 -5.13 -18.78 -36.14
C ALA A 747 -4.68 -17.54 -35.34
N GLN A 748 -5.56 -16.54 -35.19
CA GLN A 748 -5.28 -15.32 -34.43
C GLN A 748 -5.26 -15.61 -32.92
N GLN A 749 -6.07 -16.57 -32.47
CA GLN A 749 -6.10 -16.96 -31.06
C GLN A 749 -4.75 -17.49 -30.57
N VAL A 750 -4.03 -18.24 -31.41
CA VAL A 750 -2.68 -18.77 -31.08
C VAL A 750 -1.68 -17.64 -30.86
N ILE A 751 -1.69 -16.62 -31.73
CA ILE A 751 -0.79 -15.46 -31.60
C ILE A 751 -1.12 -14.66 -30.35
N HIS A 752 -2.40 -14.34 -30.13
CA HIS A 752 -2.83 -13.61 -28.94
C HIS A 752 -2.49 -14.37 -27.64
N THR A 753 -2.59 -15.69 -27.64
CA THR A 753 -2.23 -16.50 -26.47
C THR A 753 -0.77 -16.30 -26.09
N ARG A 754 0.16 -16.47 -27.04
CA ARG A 754 1.60 -16.32 -26.76
C ARG A 754 1.99 -14.88 -26.45
N GLN A 755 1.31 -13.89 -27.04
CA GLN A 755 1.49 -12.48 -26.71
C GLN A 755 1.08 -12.19 -25.27
N ASN A 756 -0.09 -12.65 -24.86
CA ASN A 756 -0.59 -12.41 -23.51
C ASN A 756 0.24 -13.16 -22.46
N ILE A 757 0.71 -14.39 -22.78
CA ILE A 757 1.66 -15.10 -21.92
C ILE A 757 2.94 -14.27 -21.76
N PHE A 758 3.58 -13.89 -22.86
CA PHE A 758 4.80 -13.07 -22.83
C PHE A 758 4.62 -11.76 -22.05
N ASP A 759 3.45 -11.11 -22.16
CA ASP A 759 3.22 -9.83 -21.48
C ASP A 759 2.85 -10.00 -20.00
N GLY A 760 2.10 -11.05 -19.66
CA GLY A 760 1.66 -11.31 -18.29
C GLY A 760 2.76 -11.89 -17.40
N THR A 761 3.70 -12.66 -17.96
CA THR A 761 4.80 -13.27 -17.20
C THR A 761 5.89 -12.29 -16.76
N TRP A 762 5.76 -11.00 -17.11
CA TRP A 762 6.59 -9.93 -16.52
C TRP A 762 6.27 -9.65 -15.05
N ILE A 763 5.08 -10.00 -14.56
CA ILE A 763 4.65 -9.69 -13.19
C ILE A 763 4.02 -10.91 -12.48
N LYS A 764 3.94 -12.04 -13.18
CA LYS A 764 3.34 -13.30 -12.74
C LYS A 764 4.28 -14.46 -13.05
N THR A 765 4.35 -15.46 -12.18
CA THR A 765 4.90 -16.76 -12.60
C THR A 765 3.98 -17.37 -13.68
N PRO A 766 4.44 -18.34 -14.48
CA PRO A 766 3.55 -19.02 -15.43
C PRO A 766 2.25 -19.55 -14.81
N SER A 767 2.35 -20.08 -13.58
CA SER A 767 1.24 -20.66 -12.81
C SER A 767 0.28 -19.65 -12.16
N MET A 768 0.71 -18.39 -12.01
CA MET A 768 -0.14 -17.32 -11.47
C MET A 768 -1.18 -16.83 -12.50
N GLY A 769 -0.99 -17.12 -13.78
CA GLY A 769 -1.83 -16.63 -14.85
C GLY A 769 -2.55 -17.75 -15.60
N TRP A 770 -3.70 -17.42 -16.19
CA TRP A 770 -4.38 -18.31 -17.13
C TRP A 770 -4.67 -17.69 -18.47
N MET A 771 -4.82 -18.57 -19.47
CA MET A 771 -5.28 -18.28 -20.83
C MET A 771 -6.56 -19.03 -21.16
N PHE A 772 -7.19 -18.74 -22.31
CA PHE A 772 -8.47 -19.36 -22.67
C PHE A 772 -8.33 -20.22 -23.92
N VAL A 773 -8.99 -21.38 -23.93
CA VAL A 773 -9.06 -22.28 -25.09
C VAL A 773 -10.54 -22.67 -25.29
N PRO A 774 -11.29 -21.98 -26.16
CA PRO A 774 -12.70 -22.26 -26.39
C PRO A 774 -12.86 -23.53 -27.26
N LEU A 775 -13.12 -24.68 -26.65
CA LEU A 775 -13.40 -25.90 -27.41
C LEU A 775 -14.75 -25.75 -28.14
N THR A 776 -15.78 -25.30 -27.43
CA THR A 776 -17.09 -24.92 -27.99
C THR A 776 -17.18 -23.41 -28.23
N GLN A 777 -18.14 -22.96 -29.04
CA GLN A 777 -18.35 -21.54 -29.31
C GLN A 777 -18.44 -20.72 -28.01
N TYR A 778 -17.67 -19.64 -27.96
CA TYR A 778 -17.69 -18.65 -26.89
C TYR A 778 -18.00 -17.27 -27.48
N HIS A 779 -19.03 -16.61 -26.94
CA HIS A 779 -19.60 -15.38 -27.52
C HIS A 779 -19.96 -15.53 -29.02
N GLY A 780 -19.63 -14.53 -29.84
CA GLY A 780 -20.16 -14.36 -31.20
C GLY A 780 -19.26 -14.83 -32.35
N GLY A 781 -18.13 -15.51 -32.08
CA GLY A 781 -17.13 -15.83 -33.11
C GLY A 781 -17.53 -16.90 -34.14
N GLY A 782 -18.58 -17.68 -33.87
CA GLY A 782 -19.11 -18.71 -34.78
C GLY A 782 -18.10 -19.81 -35.14
N ALA A 783 -18.30 -20.45 -36.30
CA ALA A 783 -17.53 -21.62 -36.73
C ALA A 783 -16.04 -21.33 -37.01
N ALA A 784 -15.66 -20.08 -37.28
CA ALA A 784 -14.25 -19.71 -37.54
C ALA A 784 -13.41 -19.63 -36.24
N ALA A 785 -14.06 -19.43 -35.10
CA ALA A 785 -13.43 -19.32 -33.78
C ALA A 785 -13.57 -20.60 -32.93
N THR A 786 -14.50 -21.49 -33.28
CA THR A 786 -14.82 -22.71 -32.52
C THR A 786 -13.87 -23.86 -32.90
N ILE A 787 -13.47 -24.69 -31.94
CA ILE A 787 -12.58 -25.84 -32.20
C ILE A 787 -13.39 -27.12 -32.46
N GLU A 788 -14.56 -27.30 -31.86
CA GLU A 788 -15.41 -28.45 -32.21
C GLU A 788 -15.92 -28.39 -33.67
N PRO A 789 -15.94 -29.54 -34.40
CA PRO A 789 -15.48 -30.87 -34.01
C PRO A 789 -13.96 -30.97 -33.84
N LEU A 790 -13.49 -31.59 -32.76
CA LEU A 790 -12.09 -31.51 -32.34
C LEU A 790 -11.16 -32.23 -33.32
N ASP A 791 -11.58 -33.37 -33.90
CA ASP A 791 -10.78 -34.12 -34.86
C ASP A 791 -10.55 -33.37 -36.19
N GLU A 792 -11.53 -32.57 -36.60
CA GLU A 792 -11.44 -31.74 -37.82
C GLU A 792 -10.54 -30.53 -37.63
N HIS A 793 -10.32 -30.09 -36.38
CA HIS A 793 -9.53 -28.90 -36.04
C HIS A 793 -8.34 -29.22 -35.14
N LEU A 794 -7.89 -30.49 -35.14
CA LEU A 794 -6.83 -30.99 -34.27
C LEU A 794 -5.54 -30.18 -34.38
N ASP A 795 -5.14 -29.76 -35.58
CA ASP A 795 -3.92 -28.97 -35.78
C ASP A 795 -3.94 -27.65 -34.99
N HIS A 796 -5.10 -27.00 -34.90
CA HIS A 796 -5.23 -25.79 -34.08
C HIS A 796 -5.27 -26.13 -32.60
N TYR A 797 -5.94 -27.22 -32.21
CA TYR A 797 -5.99 -27.64 -30.81
C TYR A 797 -4.59 -27.99 -30.28
N GLU A 798 -3.79 -28.72 -31.05
CA GLU A 798 -2.38 -29.02 -30.73
C GLU A 798 -1.53 -27.74 -30.62
N ARG A 799 -1.75 -26.72 -31.47
CA ARG A 799 -1.05 -25.43 -31.35
C ARG A 799 -1.42 -24.68 -30.06
N MET A 800 -2.68 -24.76 -29.62
CA MET A 800 -3.09 -24.19 -28.34
C MET A 800 -2.50 -24.97 -27.17
N LEU A 801 -2.48 -26.30 -27.21
CA LEU A 801 -1.80 -27.15 -26.21
C LEU A 801 -0.31 -26.81 -26.13
N ALA A 802 0.38 -26.77 -27.28
CA ALA A 802 1.79 -26.41 -27.37
C ALA A 802 2.09 -25.05 -26.73
N SER A 803 1.31 -24.03 -27.08
CA SER A 803 1.53 -22.65 -26.61
C SER A 803 1.35 -22.51 -25.10
N ASN A 804 0.33 -23.15 -24.53
CA ASN A 804 0.02 -23.05 -23.11
C ASN A 804 0.97 -23.93 -22.28
N LEU A 805 1.05 -25.22 -22.61
CA LEU A 805 1.85 -26.19 -21.86
C LEU A 805 3.36 -25.91 -21.99
N GLY A 806 3.83 -25.54 -23.18
CA GLY A 806 5.24 -25.21 -23.41
C GLY A 806 5.69 -23.92 -22.72
N LEU A 807 4.76 -23.12 -22.20
CA LEU A 807 5.06 -21.91 -21.41
C LEU A 807 4.59 -22.03 -19.97
N GLY A 808 4.18 -23.21 -19.50
CA GLY A 808 3.77 -23.45 -18.11
C GLY A 808 2.45 -22.83 -17.70
N VAL A 809 1.70 -22.26 -18.65
CA VAL A 809 0.49 -21.48 -18.36
C VAL A 809 -0.73 -22.37 -18.50
N GLN A 810 -1.58 -22.37 -17.48
CA GLN A 810 -2.83 -23.11 -17.51
C GLN A 810 -3.85 -22.45 -18.40
N ALA A 811 -4.70 -23.27 -19.01
CA ALA A 811 -5.75 -22.78 -19.87
C ALA A 811 -7.13 -23.21 -19.40
N VAL A 812 -8.09 -22.32 -19.64
CA VAL A 812 -9.51 -22.62 -19.56
C VAL A 812 -9.90 -23.40 -20.80
N TYR A 813 -9.62 -24.70 -20.82
CA TYR A 813 -10.09 -25.62 -21.87
C TYR A 813 -11.61 -25.79 -21.75
N ARG A 814 -12.38 -24.95 -22.45
CA ARG A 814 -13.82 -24.79 -22.19
C ARG A 814 -14.68 -25.52 -23.21
N GLY A 815 -15.42 -26.54 -22.78
CA GLY A 815 -16.33 -27.30 -23.65
C GLY A 815 -17.12 -28.40 -22.93
N HIS A 816 -17.49 -29.47 -23.64
CA HIS A 816 -18.21 -30.62 -23.08
C HIS A 816 -17.35 -31.88 -22.88
N ARG A 817 -16.14 -31.89 -23.41
CA ARG A 817 -15.22 -33.04 -23.49
C ARG A 817 -13.82 -32.56 -23.93
N LEU A 818 -12.79 -33.36 -23.62
CA LEU A 818 -11.41 -33.15 -24.09
C LEU A 818 -11.15 -33.76 -25.47
N TYR A 819 -11.87 -34.81 -25.82
CA TYR A 819 -11.71 -35.48 -27.12
C TYR A 819 -13.02 -36.07 -27.63
N ASP A 820 -13.15 -36.17 -28.96
CA ASP A 820 -14.28 -36.78 -29.66
C ASP A 820 -13.91 -38.05 -30.44
N THR A 821 -12.62 -38.26 -30.73
CA THR A 821 -12.05 -39.47 -31.35
C THR A 821 -10.83 -39.97 -30.58
N ALA A 822 -10.43 -41.22 -30.83
CA ALA A 822 -9.17 -41.77 -30.30
C ALA A 822 -7.94 -40.99 -30.78
N ARG A 823 -7.98 -40.45 -32.01
CA ARG A 823 -6.89 -39.63 -32.56
C ARG A 823 -6.70 -38.33 -31.76
N VAL A 824 -7.79 -37.65 -31.39
CA VAL A 824 -7.73 -36.45 -30.53
C VAL A 824 -7.27 -36.82 -29.13
N ARG A 825 -7.80 -37.90 -28.54
CA ARG A 825 -7.34 -38.39 -27.23
C ARG A 825 -5.84 -38.61 -27.22
N ASP A 826 -5.33 -39.36 -28.20
CA ASP A 826 -3.91 -39.72 -28.26
C ASP A 826 -3.05 -38.47 -28.44
N ALA A 827 -3.53 -37.45 -29.16
CA ALA A 827 -2.84 -36.16 -29.29
C ALA A 827 -2.80 -35.38 -27.97
N VAL A 828 -3.94 -35.23 -27.28
CA VAL A 828 -3.99 -34.59 -25.96
C VAL A 828 -3.06 -35.29 -24.98
N LYS A 829 -3.11 -36.63 -24.92
CA LYS A 829 -2.22 -37.43 -24.06
C LYS A 829 -0.75 -37.18 -24.34
N ARG A 830 -0.31 -37.18 -25.61
CA ARG A 830 1.10 -36.89 -25.94
C ARG A 830 1.57 -35.54 -25.43
N TRP A 831 0.76 -34.50 -25.59
CA TRP A 831 1.09 -33.15 -25.11
C TRP A 831 1.12 -33.07 -23.57
N VAL A 832 0.15 -33.69 -22.89
CA VAL A 832 0.11 -33.73 -21.43
C VAL A 832 1.26 -34.56 -20.85
N ASP A 833 1.57 -35.72 -21.43
CA ASP A 833 2.67 -36.58 -20.98
C ASP A 833 4.02 -35.86 -21.14
N TRP A 834 4.23 -35.14 -22.24
CA TRP A 834 5.42 -34.29 -22.43
C TRP A 834 5.49 -33.16 -21.41
N PHE A 835 4.38 -32.46 -21.17
CA PHE A 835 4.32 -31.41 -20.16
C PHE A 835 4.65 -31.95 -18.77
N LYS A 836 4.04 -33.07 -18.37
CA LYS A 836 4.28 -33.70 -17.07
C LYS A 836 5.71 -34.20 -16.91
N HIS A 837 6.35 -34.64 -18.00
CA HIS A 837 7.76 -35.05 -17.99
C HIS A 837 8.69 -33.86 -17.69
N TYR A 838 8.40 -32.67 -18.23
CA TYR A 838 9.21 -31.45 -18.06
C TYR A 838 8.57 -30.44 -17.09
N ARG A 839 7.63 -30.86 -16.26
CA ARG A 839 6.72 -29.95 -15.53
C ARG A 839 7.47 -28.93 -14.68
N ASP A 840 8.44 -29.38 -13.90
CA ASP A 840 9.15 -28.53 -12.94
C ASP A 840 9.89 -27.37 -13.65
N ILE A 841 10.52 -27.62 -14.80
CA ILE A 841 11.17 -26.55 -15.58
C ILE A 841 10.15 -25.71 -16.35
N LEU A 842 9.08 -26.29 -16.89
CA LEU A 842 8.06 -25.53 -17.62
C LEU A 842 7.23 -24.62 -16.71
N GLU A 843 7.14 -24.91 -15.41
CA GLU A 843 6.47 -24.06 -14.41
C GLU A 843 7.44 -23.10 -13.69
N SER A 844 8.72 -23.13 -14.07
CA SER A 844 9.74 -22.21 -13.56
C SER A 844 9.60 -20.82 -14.18
N ASP A 845 10.49 -19.88 -13.83
CA ASP A 845 10.42 -18.53 -14.41
C ASP A 845 10.86 -18.52 -15.87
N VAL A 846 10.35 -17.57 -16.64
CA VAL A 846 10.70 -17.38 -18.06
C VAL A 846 11.53 -16.12 -18.27
N LEU A 847 12.47 -16.18 -19.20
CA LEU A 847 13.15 -15.03 -19.79
C LEU A 847 12.51 -14.65 -21.12
N HIS A 848 12.26 -13.35 -21.29
CA HIS A 848 11.52 -12.80 -22.41
C HIS A 848 12.45 -12.49 -23.59
N LEU A 849 12.65 -13.47 -24.48
CA LEU A 849 13.61 -13.35 -25.59
C LEU A 849 13.01 -12.79 -26.88
N ARG A 850 11.94 -13.41 -27.42
CA ARG A 850 11.25 -12.88 -28.60
C ARG A 850 9.74 -13.06 -28.52
N ARG A 851 9.02 -11.95 -28.40
CA ARG A 851 7.54 -11.89 -28.39
C ARG A 851 6.95 -12.30 -29.74
N ALA A 852 5.81 -12.99 -29.72
CA ALA A 852 5.08 -13.37 -30.92
C ALA A 852 4.56 -12.16 -31.72
N ASP A 853 4.82 -12.16 -33.04
CA ASP A 853 4.37 -11.13 -33.98
C ASP A 853 3.71 -11.68 -35.25
N GLY A 854 3.64 -13.02 -35.38
CA GLY A 854 3.07 -13.69 -36.54
C GLY A 854 3.91 -13.62 -37.82
N ARG A 855 5.13 -13.05 -37.77
CA ARG A 855 5.96 -12.82 -38.97
C ARG A 855 7.23 -13.66 -38.98
N GLU A 856 7.64 -14.19 -37.84
CA GLU A 856 8.85 -15.00 -37.69
C GLU A 856 8.77 -15.87 -36.41
N LEU A 857 9.70 -16.81 -36.22
CA LEU A 857 9.80 -17.67 -35.03
C LEU A 857 9.79 -16.84 -33.74
N ASP A 858 9.04 -17.23 -32.72
CA ASP A 858 9.04 -16.61 -31.39
C ASP A 858 9.40 -17.63 -30.31
N TRP A 859 9.96 -17.17 -29.18
CA TRP A 859 10.50 -18.06 -28.15
C TRP A 859 10.72 -17.38 -26.80
N MET A 860 10.70 -18.21 -25.76
CA MET A 860 11.03 -17.87 -24.37
C MET A 860 11.87 -19.00 -23.77
N LEU A 861 12.68 -18.66 -22.76
CA LEU A 861 13.56 -19.60 -22.05
C LEU A 861 13.08 -19.75 -20.62
N HIS A 862 12.71 -20.96 -20.21
CA HIS A 862 12.51 -21.31 -18.82
C HIS A 862 13.84 -21.41 -18.09
N VAL A 863 13.89 -20.90 -16.86
CA VAL A 863 15.06 -20.91 -15.98
C VAL A 863 14.68 -21.38 -14.59
N GLY A 864 15.35 -22.43 -14.13
CA GLY A 864 15.17 -23.02 -12.81
C GLY A 864 16.53 -23.43 -12.24
N PRO A 865 17.36 -22.49 -11.76
CA PRO A 865 18.76 -22.75 -11.43
C PRO A 865 18.98 -23.79 -10.31
N THR A 866 17.94 -24.12 -9.56
CA THR A 866 17.95 -25.16 -8.51
C THR A 866 17.52 -26.55 -9.01
N LEU A 867 17.09 -26.69 -10.26
CA LEU A 867 16.62 -27.94 -10.85
C LEU A 867 17.75 -28.73 -11.53
N ASP A 868 17.60 -30.05 -11.61
CA ASP A 868 18.48 -30.92 -12.40
C ASP A 868 18.46 -30.57 -13.90
N LEU A 869 17.31 -30.10 -14.39
CA LEU A 869 17.14 -29.49 -15.70
C LEU A 869 16.94 -27.97 -15.52
N PRO A 870 18.02 -27.17 -15.51
CA PRO A 870 17.93 -25.77 -15.11
C PRO A 870 17.52 -24.81 -16.23
N GLY A 871 17.48 -25.25 -17.49
CA GLY A 871 17.09 -24.41 -18.62
C GLY A 871 16.31 -25.16 -19.70
N MET A 872 15.26 -24.54 -20.22
CA MET A 872 14.51 -25.09 -21.37
C MET A 872 13.99 -23.97 -22.28
N LEU A 873 14.50 -23.92 -23.51
CA LEU A 873 14.03 -23.00 -24.54
C LEU A 873 12.87 -23.62 -25.29
N VAL A 874 11.79 -22.86 -25.51
CA VAL A 874 10.67 -23.29 -26.36
C VAL A 874 10.49 -22.31 -27.50
N VAL A 875 10.55 -22.82 -28.72
CA VAL A 875 10.52 -22.06 -29.98
C VAL A 875 9.32 -22.46 -30.80
N TYR A 876 8.61 -21.48 -31.34
CA TYR A 876 7.39 -21.69 -32.08
C TYR A 876 7.45 -21.03 -33.46
N ASN A 877 6.85 -21.68 -34.46
CA ASN A 877 6.73 -21.14 -35.80
C ASN A 877 5.28 -20.76 -36.12
N PRO A 878 4.92 -19.46 -36.16
CA PRO A 878 3.57 -19.05 -36.54
C PRO A 878 3.27 -19.17 -38.04
N LEU A 879 4.28 -19.41 -38.88
CA LEU A 879 4.15 -19.35 -40.33
C LEU A 879 3.65 -20.67 -40.92
N GLU A 880 3.14 -20.60 -42.15
CA GLU A 880 2.71 -21.75 -42.95
C GLU A 880 3.86 -22.46 -43.67
N VAL A 881 5.10 -22.04 -43.42
CA VAL A 881 6.30 -22.64 -43.99
C VAL A 881 7.34 -22.90 -42.90
N GLU A 882 8.18 -23.91 -43.12
CA GLU A 882 9.32 -24.19 -42.26
C GLU A 882 10.26 -22.97 -42.17
N ARG A 883 10.85 -22.78 -40.98
CA ARG A 883 11.83 -21.74 -40.73
C ARG A 883 13.02 -22.25 -39.95
N THR A 884 14.21 -21.85 -40.41
CA THR A 884 15.50 -22.10 -39.76
C THR A 884 16.08 -20.80 -39.25
N ARG A 885 16.61 -20.80 -38.02
CA ARG A 885 17.23 -19.64 -37.41
C ARG A 885 18.33 -20.05 -36.42
N THR A 886 19.40 -19.29 -36.37
CA THR A 886 20.38 -19.35 -35.28
C THR A 886 19.92 -18.44 -34.13
N ILE A 887 19.83 -18.99 -32.92
CA ILE A 887 19.43 -18.30 -31.70
C ILE A 887 20.60 -18.28 -30.73
N ARG A 888 20.93 -17.09 -30.21
CA ARG A 888 21.81 -16.91 -29.05
C ARG A 888 20.98 -17.07 -27.79
N VAL A 889 21.29 -18.09 -26.99
CA VAL A 889 20.53 -18.44 -25.80
C VAL A 889 21.32 -18.03 -24.55
N PRO A 890 20.81 -17.10 -23.72
CA PRO A 890 21.48 -16.70 -22.49
C PRO A 890 21.25 -17.76 -21.40
N LEU A 891 22.31 -18.35 -20.88
CA LEU A 891 22.29 -19.40 -19.87
C LEU A 891 22.69 -18.91 -18.47
N TYR A 892 23.08 -17.65 -18.30
CA TYR A 892 23.53 -17.13 -16.99
C TYR A 892 22.56 -17.46 -15.84
N LEU A 893 21.27 -17.16 -16.00
CA LEU A 893 20.24 -17.40 -14.98
C LEU A 893 19.83 -18.87 -14.79
N THR A 894 20.37 -19.78 -15.61
CA THR A 894 20.26 -21.23 -15.37
C THR A 894 21.33 -21.73 -14.39
N GLY A 895 22.36 -20.91 -14.09
CA GLY A 895 23.52 -21.34 -13.32
C GLY A 895 24.45 -22.33 -14.05
N LEU A 896 24.25 -22.54 -15.35
CA LEU A 896 25.12 -23.37 -16.18
C LEU A 896 26.35 -22.57 -16.64
N ASP A 897 27.52 -23.19 -16.48
CA ASP A 897 28.81 -22.69 -16.94
C ASP A 897 29.64 -23.81 -17.59
N GLY A 898 30.77 -23.45 -18.21
CA GLY A 898 31.70 -24.42 -18.77
C GLY A 898 31.13 -25.21 -19.95
N GLN A 899 30.73 -26.46 -19.72
CA GLN A 899 30.13 -27.33 -20.75
C GLN A 899 28.67 -27.59 -20.46
N VAL A 900 27.84 -27.54 -21.50
CA VAL A 900 26.40 -27.80 -21.43
C VAL A 900 26.02 -28.90 -22.42
N LEU A 901 25.21 -29.85 -21.94
CA LEU A 901 24.50 -30.81 -22.76
C LEU A 901 23.19 -30.17 -23.23
N ILE A 902 23.05 -30.06 -24.55
CA ILE A 902 21.88 -29.55 -25.23
C ILE A 902 21.17 -30.73 -25.89
N GLU A 903 19.90 -30.90 -25.58
CA GLU A 903 19.04 -31.88 -26.23
C GLU A 903 17.83 -31.19 -26.85
N SER A 904 17.40 -31.62 -28.03
CA SER A 904 16.28 -30.97 -28.71
C SER A 904 15.42 -31.94 -29.52
N ALA A 905 14.13 -31.59 -29.64
CA ALA A 905 13.16 -32.29 -30.48
C ALA A 905 12.05 -31.35 -30.98
N VAL A 906 11.38 -31.77 -32.04
CA VAL A 906 10.20 -31.09 -32.61
C VAL A 906 8.93 -31.72 -32.02
N GLY A 907 7.99 -30.87 -31.61
CA GLY A 907 6.73 -31.28 -30.99
C GLY A 907 6.91 -31.85 -29.57
N PRO A 908 5.92 -32.59 -29.06
CA PRO A 908 5.92 -33.11 -27.69
C PRO A 908 6.67 -34.44 -27.56
N GLN A 909 7.76 -34.63 -28.32
CA GLN A 909 8.58 -35.84 -28.20
C GLN A 909 9.44 -35.73 -26.94
N ILE A 910 9.42 -36.78 -26.09
CA ILE A 910 10.27 -36.86 -24.88
C ILE A 910 11.69 -37.31 -25.25
N GLU A 911 11.81 -38.25 -26.19
CA GLU A 911 13.11 -38.67 -26.69
C GLU A 911 13.69 -37.58 -27.59
N ALA A 912 14.82 -37.02 -27.18
CA ALA A 912 15.52 -36.00 -27.95
C ALA A 912 16.00 -36.55 -29.30
N ALA A 913 15.70 -35.83 -30.38
CA ALA A 913 16.14 -36.17 -31.73
C ALA A 913 17.61 -35.77 -31.97
N ARG A 914 18.09 -34.74 -31.28
CA ARG A 914 19.47 -34.26 -31.35
C ARG A 914 20.04 -34.09 -29.94
N ARG A 915 21.33 -34.43 -29.79
CA ARG A 915 22.12 -34.21 -28.59
C ARG A 915 23.47 -33.64 -28.97
N GLU A 916 23.90 -32.60 -28.30
CA GLU A 916 25.19 -31.96 -28.53
C GLU A 916 25.79 -31.41 -27.23
N LEU A 917 27.12 -31.41 -27.18
CA LEU A 917 27.88 -30.75 -26.12
C LEU A 917 28.45 -29.46 -26.68
N GLN A 918 28.19 -28.35 -26.00
CA GLN A 918 28.76 -27.05 -26.34
C GLN A 918 29.47 -26.45 -25.13
N ASN A 919 30.50 -25.64 -25.38
CA ASN A 919 31.08 -24.79 -24.34
C ASN A 919 30.23 -23.52 -24.23
N VAL A 920 29.87 -23.15 -23.02
CA VAL A 920 29.23 -21.88 -22.69
C VAL A 920 30.25 -20.76 -22.90
N SER A 921 29.87 -19.69 -23.60
CA SER A 921 30.74 -18.54 -23.82
C SER A 921 31.05 -17.80 -22.52
N ARG A 922 31.98 -16.84 -22.56
CA ARG A 922 32.29 -16.00 -21.38
C ARG A 922 31.14 -15.07 -21.02
N GLU A 923 30.26 -14.78 -21.98
CA GLU A 923 29.02 -14.03 -21.83
C GLU A 923 27.86 -14.93 -21.34
N TYR A 924 28.14 -16.18 -20.99
CA TYR A 924 27.15 -17.18 -20.58
C TYR A 924 26.11 -17.50 -21.65
N GLU A 925 26.54 -17.59 -22.92
CA GLU A 925 25.65 -17.88 -24.04
C GLU A 925 26.08 -19.14 -24.82
N VAL A 926 25.12 -19.73 -25.51
CA VAL A 926 25.35 -20.72 -26.58
C VAL A 926 24.59 -20.35 -27.85
N GLU A 927 25.11 -20.77 -29.00
CA GLU A 927 24.45 -20.60 -30.29
C GLU A 927 23.86 -21.93 -30.76
N ILE A 928 22.56 -21.93 -31.03
CA ILE A 928 21.85 -23.09 -31.54
C ILE A 928 21.16 -22.76 -32.86
N GLU A 929 21.30 -23.66 -33.83
CA GLU A 929 20.50 -23.61 -35.06
C GLU A 929 19.24 -24.44 -34.86
N VAL A 930 18.08 -23.79 -34.96
CA VAL A 930 16.77 -24.43 -34.85
C VAL A 930 16.08 -24.42 -36.21
N THR A 931 15.46 -25.54 -36.58
CA THR A 931 14.60 -25.66 -37.76
C THR A 931 13.23 -26.12 -37.30
N VAL A 932 12.22 -25.27 -37.44
CA VAL A 932 10.88 -25.49 -36.88
C VAL A 932 9.86 -25.59 -38.02
N PRO A 933 9.11 -26.70 -38.14
CA PRO A 933 8.08 -26.86 -39.17
C PRO A 933 6.98 -25.79 -39.11
N ALA A 934 6.25 -25.63 -40.20
CA ALA A 934 5.10 -24.72 -40.28
C ALA A 934 4.08 -24.98 -39.14
N GLY A 935 3.72 -23.94 -38.38
CA GLY A 935 2.81 -24.07 -37.24
C GLY A 935 3.32 -24.93 -36.09
N GLY A 936 4.60 -25.34 -36.10
CA GLY A 936 5.19 -26.28 -35.17
C GLY A 936 5.83 -25.64 -33.94
N MET A 937 6.29 -26.51 -33.03
CA MET A 937 7.06 -26.18 -31.84
C MET A 937 8.36 -27.00 -31.84
N LEU A 938 9.45 -26.42 -31.39
CA LEU A 938 10.70 -27.11 -31.06
C LEU A 938 11.11 -26.72 -29.65
N TRP A 939 11.62 -27.66 -28.87
CA TRP A 939 12.18 -27.39 -27.55
C TRP A 939 13.67 -27.76 -27.50
N CYS A 940 14.43 -27.05 -26.68
CA CYS A 940 15.83 -27.36 -26.33
C CYS A 940 15.99 -27.37 -24.82
N SER A 941 16.51 -28.45 -24.24
CA SER A 941 16.85 -28.56 -22.81
C SER A 941 18.34 -28.32 -22.61
N PHE A 942 18.71 -27.65 -21.53
CA PHE A 942 20.09 -27.32 -21.17
C PHE A 942 20.40 -27.87 -19.78
N ARG A 943 21.41 -28.74 -19.66
CA ARG A 943 21.84 -29.32 -18.39
C ARG A 943 23.35 -29.59 -18.37
N LYS A 944 23.88 -29.88 -17.18
CA LYS A 944 25.26 -30.34 -17.05
C LYS A 944 25.42 -31.72 -17.76
N PRO A 945 26.60 -32.01 -18.36
CA PRO A 945 26.86 -33.26 -19.10
C PRO A 945 26.71 -34.55 -18.30
#